data_AF-A0A949N528-F1
#
_entry.id   AF-A0A949N528-F1
#
_cell.length_a   1.000
_cell.length_b   1.000
_cell.length_c   1.000
_cell.angle_alpha   90.00
_cell.angle_beta   90.00
_cell.angle_gamma   90.00
#
_symmetry.space_group_name_H-M   'P 1'
#
loop_
_entity.id
_entity.type
_entity.pdbx_description
1 polymer ?
#
loop_
_entity_poly.entity_id
_entity_poly.type
_entity_poly.pdbx_seq_one_letter_code
_entity_poly.pdbx_strand_id
1 'polypeptide(L)'
;MSDIMIPGVTNSGFDTDGMIEQIMEAERIPVTRMEEQIDVYEEEKAAWQEIGRRITNLREASRLLFGFENPFNDRIASSADETIVSATADRNALEGKTEIRVVQLAQADRFLSRSLPEDFDVAPGRYGFRAGEQEEYFNFSGGTLTQLAQAINQRASDIVTARVVRNTADTQVILIEAVETGAANPLIFLEGARTFALEASILEQVLDRTVSATIGPSTVTAWTQPLAGEEVVVQNETVTVEPGSEASIRMPGSIPTGQNLVLELDVHVENLWVDWIPPALPPGPTLPDIGGVTLGDVTVLNAPSSAPLPDWSPPEPPVVVDDFQFLFAHDGTTAVPLPDLSDTDGFQTVRIPISDYVSAVQSINVRNKNSHRRISIRNVQLSDPTSRGDLAPVDPISTAQDAILEIQGIRVERPTNAVDDLIDGVTLQLRSAYDRPVEITVEPDRDSIKNSLIDLVFRYNQLITEINILTRNEQGVIDEITYFNDDEREDALARLGMMNGDLTLNNLKSRLQTVMMNPYQTSASSALTLLAQMGISTNASGPGGGFDSSRLRGYLEINESELDGVLVTRIAAVKELFGNDTDFDQVVDSGVGFEIDQLSRPYVQVGGIVTTRTGTIDSSVSRTETRVERENARLVDRESELRMDFGRMEGALNTMQENQQTLENLQNQVGAGQ
;
A
#
# COMPACT_ATOMS: atom_id res chain seq x y z
N MET A 1 73.67 53.91 -54.98
CA MET A 1 73.32 52.70 -54.23
C MET A 1 71.82 52.56 -54.21
N SER A 2 71.32 51.62 -55.01
CA SER A 2 70.10 50.84 -54.81
C SER A 2 70.05 49.97 -56.07
N ASP A 3 70.84 48.91 -56.01
CA ASP A 3 71.00 47.95 -57.10
C ASP A 3 69.72 47.12 -57.20
N ILE A 4 69.20 46.98 -58.40
CA ILE A 4 67.95 46.29 -58.71
C ILE A 4 68.26 44.80 -58.71
N MET A 5 67.83 44.09 -57.66
CA MET A 5 67.73 42.63 -57.68
C MET A 5 66.53 42.22 -58.53
N ILE A 6 66.79 41.51 -59.62
CA ILE A 6 65.78 40.82 -60.42
C ILE A 6 65.37 39.57 -59.61
N PRO A 7 64.11 39.47 -59.15
CA PRO A 7 63.64 38.27 -58.48
C PRO A 7 63.58 37.14 -59.52
N GLY A 8 64.33 36.05 -59.33
CA GLY A 8 64.12 34.86 -60.15
C GLY A 8 65.23 33.82 -60.30
N VAL A 9 66.48 34.02 -59.86
CA VAL A 9 67.47 32.92 -59.97
C VAL A 9 68.49 32.99 -58.85
N THR A 10 68.26 32.20 -57.79
CA THR A 10 69.30 31.44 -57.07
C THR A 10 68.63 30.61 -55.95
N ASN A 11 68.65 29.29 -56.10
CA ASN A 11 68.50 28.29 -55.04
C ASN A 11 67.18 28.20 -54.24
N SER A 12 66.01 28.45 -54.84
CA SER A 12 64.73 28.06 -54.24
C SER A 12 64.19 26.80 -54.92
N GLY A 13 64.25 25.65 -54.22
CA GLY A 13 63.29 24.58 -54.52
C GLY A 13 61.91 25.19 -54.37
N PHE A 14 61.12 25.23 -55.45
CA PHE A 14 59.73 25.66 -55.35
C PHE A 14 59.05 24.70 -54.39
N ASP A 15 58.44 25.21 -53.32
CA ASP A 15 57.64 24.41 -52.40
C ASP A 15 56.28 24.09 -53.05
N THR A 16 56.38 23.24 -54.06
CA THR A 16 55.29 22.79 -54.90
C THR A 16 54.24 22.05 -54.07
N ASP A 17 54.69 21.25 -53.11
CA ASP A 17 53.81 20.53 -52.18
C ASP A 17 53.00 21.52 -51.33
N GLY A 18 53.64 22.56 -50.78
CA GLY A 18 52.95 23.63 -50.04
C GLY A 18 51.96 24.44 -50.88
N MET A 19 52.25 24.68 -52.16
CA MET A 19 51.30 25.34 -53.08
C MET A 19 50.09 24.46 -53.41
N ILE A 20 50.30 23.17 -53.63
CA ILE A 20 49.22 22.20 -53.85
C ILE A 20 48.33 22.13 -52.61
N GLU A 21 48.92 22.07 -51.42
CA GLU A 21 48.18 22.05 -50.15
C GLU A 21 47.28 23.28 -49.98
N GLN A 22 47.79 24.49 -50.24
CA GLN A 22 47.00 25.73 -50.17
C GLN A 22 45.85 25.77 -51.18
N ILE A 23 46.07 25.26 -52.39
CA ILE A 23 45.00 25.17 -53.40
C ILE A 23 43.95 24.15 -52.94
N MET A 24 44.37 22.99 -52.44
CA MET A 24 43.47 21.95 -51.95
C MET A 24 42.68 22.40 -50.71
N GLU A 25 43.26 23.23 -49.84
CA GLU A 25 42.56 23.84 -48.71
C GLU A 25 41.41 24.74 -49.19
N ALA A 26 41.64 25.59 -50.18
CA ALA A 26 40.60 26.42 -50.78
C ALA A 26 39.51 25.59 -51.49
N GLU A 27 39.92 24.52 -52.19
CA GLU A 27 39.01 23.60 -52.90
C GLU A 27 38.17 22.74 -51.91
N ARG A 28 38.63 22.55 -50.66
CA ARG A 28 37.89 21.83 -49.60
C ARG A 28 36.79 22.64 -48.94
N ILE A 29 36.79 23.98 -49.06
CA ILE A 29 35.78 24.86 -48.43
C ILE A 29 34.32 24.41 -48.68
N PRO A 30 33.90 24.01 -49.90
CA PRO A 30 32.54 23.52 -50.13
C PRO A 30 32.21 22.22 -49.39
N VAL A 31 33.19 21.34 -49.20
CA VAL A 31 33.04 20.11 -48.41
C VAL A 31 32.85 20.46 -46.94
N THR A 32 33.73 21.28 -46.37
CA THR A 32 33.62 21.73 -44.97
C THR A 32 32.26 22.37 -44.68
N ARG A 33 31.76 23.23 -45.58
CA ARG A 33 30.40 23.80 -45.43
C ARG A 33 29.28 22.76 -45.49
N MET A 34 29.45 21.69 -46.26
CA MET A 34 28.46 20.60 -46.32
C MET A 34 28.52 19.71 -45.09
N GLU A 35 29.71 19.50 -44.54
CA GLU A 35 29.93 18.80 -43.25
C GLU A 35 29.29 19.62 -42.11
N GLU A 36 29.58 20.92 -42.01
CA GLU A 36 28.91 21.83 -41.06
C GLU A 36 27.37 21.80 -41.22
N GLN A 37 26.87 21.70 -42.45
CA GLN A 37 25.44 21.61 -42.71
C GLN A 37 24.84 20.27 -42.27
N ILE A 38 25.60 19.17 -42.32
CA ILE A 38 25.21 17.87 -41.78
C ILE A 38 25.09 17.99 -40.26
N ASP A 39 26.09 18.57 -39.59
CA ASP A 39 26.07 18.76 -38.14
C ASP A 39 24.83 19.54 -37.68
N VAL A 40 24.51 20.65 -38.38
CA VAL A 40 23.28 21.43 -38.11
C VAL A 40 22.00 20.59 -38.27
N TYR A 41 21.94 19.72 -39.28
CA TYR A 41 20.78 18.82 -39.45
C TYR A 41 20.72 17.77 -38.34
N GLU A 42 21.85 17.23 -37.90
CA GLU A 42 21.89 16.26 -36.81
C GLU A 42 21.45 16.88 -35.48
N GLU A 43 21.87 18.12 -35.21
CA GLU A 43 21.41 18.90 -34.05
C GLU A 43 19.91 19.20 -34.13
N GLU A 44 19.40 19.61 -35.29
CA GLU A 44 17.95 19.84 -35.48
C GLU A 44 17.15 18.55 -35.25
N LYS A 45 17.67 17.40 -35.73
CA LYS A 45 17.05 16.09 -35.49
C LYS A 45 17.05 15.76 -34.00
N ALA A 46 18.15 15.96 -33.29
CA ALA A 46 18.23 15.73 -31.85
C ALA A 46 17.24 16.62 -31.10
N ALA A 47 17.09 17.89 -31.49
CA ALA A 47 16.09 18.80 -30.93
C ALA A 47 14.65 18.30 -31.15
N TRP A 48 14.32 17.81 -32.34
CA TRP A 48 13.00 17.20 -32.61
C TRP A 48 12.73 15.95 -31.76
N GLN A 49 13.74 15.09 -31.59
CA GLN A 49 13.64 13.90 -30.74
C GLN A 49 13.41 14.28 -29.27
N GLU A 50 14.13 15.30 -28.78
CA GLU A 50 13.97 15.82 -27.42
C GLU A 50 12.59 16.44 -27.20
N ILE A 51 12.09 17.22 -28.15
CA ILE A 51 10.70 17.71 -28.14
C ILE A 51 9.72 16.53 -28.07
N GLY A 52 9.91 15.49 -28.88
CA GLY A 52 9.06 14.29 -28.87
C GLY A 52 9.05 13.60 -27.51
N ARG A 53 10.21 13.48 -26.86
CA ARG A 53 10.35 12.94 -25.51
C ARG A 53 9.61 13.80 -24.48
N ARG A 54 9.78 15.12 -24.51
CA ARG A 54 9.09 16.05 -23.60
C ARG A 54 7.58 16.05 -23.80
N ILE A 55 7.09 15.98 -25.04
CA ILE A 55 5.66 15.84 -25.33
C ILE A 55 5.13 14.52 -24.76
N THR A 56 5.89 13.43 -24.90
CA THR A 56 5.51 12.12 -24.34
C THR A 56 5.42 12.17 -22.82
N ASN A 57 6.42 12.76 -22.14
CA ASN A 57 6.41 12.90 -20.68
C ASN A 57 5.24 13.78 -20.20
N LEU A 58 4.97 14.91 -20.87
CA LEU A 58 3.82 15.76 -20.55
C LEU A 58 2.51 15.00 -20.74
N ARG A 59 2.39 14.24 -21.83
CA ARG A 59 1.22 13.40 -22.10
C ARG A 59 1.01 12.33 -21.02
N GLU A 60 2.07 11.69 -20.54
CA GLU A 60 1.99 10.69 -19.47
C GLU A 60 1.56 11.31 -18.14
N ALA A 61 2.19 12.43 -17.72
CA ALA A 61 1.80 13.18 -16.53
C ALA A 61 0.34 13.65 -16.60
N SER A 62 -0.10 14.06 -17.79
CA SER A 62 -1.48 14.46 -18.06
C SER A 62 -2.46 13.29 -17.92
N ARG A 63 -2.11 12.13 -18.50
CA ARG A 63 -2.92 10.91 -18.43
C ARG A 63 -3.05 10.37 -17.01
N LEU A 64 -2.04 10.55 -16.16
CA LEU A 64 -2.13 10.17 -14.76
C LEU A 64 -3.30 10.87 -14.06
N LEU A 65 -3.59 12.12 -14.40
CA LEU A 65 -4.63 12.91 -13.72
C LEU A 65 -6.07 12.58 -14.14
N PHE A 66 -6.30 11.93 -15.28
CA PHE A 66 -7.66 11.52 -15.70
C PHE A 66 -7.81 10.02 -15.97
N GLY A 67 -6.71 9.28 -15.99
CA GLY A 67 -6.70 7.83 -16.23
C GLY A 67 -7.19 7.03 -15.03
N PHE A 68 -7.19 5.71 -15.16
CA PHE A 68 -7.64 4.79 -14.11
C PHE A 68 -6.85 4.93 -12.79
N GLU A 69 -5.54 5.17 -12.89
CA GLU A 69 -4.59 5.32 -11.78
C GLU A 69 -4.55 6.74 -11.20
N ASN A 70 -5.57 7.56 -11.45
CA ASN A 70 -5.59 8.93 -10.96
C ASN A 70 -5.55 9.01 -9.42
N PRO A 71 -4.81 9.97 -8.85
CA PRO A 71 -4.62 10.06 -7.39
C PRO A 71 -5.86 10.56 -6.65
N PHE A 72 -6.90 11.02 -7.34
CA PHE A 72 -8.06 11.68 -6.72
C PHE A 72 -8.94 10.74 -5.87
N ASN A 73 -8.84 9.43 -6.10
CA ASN A 73 -9.52 8.44 -5.27
C ASN A 73 -8.57 7.76 -4.27
N ASP A 74 -7.30 8.13 -4.23
CA ASP A 74 -6.36 7.51 -3.31
C ASP A 74 -6.69 7.96 -1.89
N ARG A 75 -6.44 7.05 -0.95
CA ARG A 75 -6.72 7.23 0.48
C ARG A 75 -5.45 6.92 1.25
N ILE A 76 -5.28 7.63 2.35
CA ILE A 76 -4.25 7.33 3.33
C ILE A 76 -4.93 7.01 4.65
N ALA A 77 -4.44 5.97 5.32
CA ALA A 77 -4.78 5.69 6.70
C ALA A 77 -3.58 6.07 7.57
N SER A 78 -3.82 6.88 8.60
CA SER A 78 -2.83 7.24 9.60
C SER A 78 -3.24 6.73 10.97
N SER A 79 -2.26 6.44 11.81
CA SER A 79 -2.47 6.03 13.20
C SER A 79 -1.94 7.11 14.14
N ALA A 80 -2.66 7.36 15.22
CA ALA A 80 -2.18 8.23 16.30
C ALA A 80 -0.92 7.65 17.00
N ASP A 81 -0.69 6.34 16.89
CA ASP A 81 0.53 5.68 17.38
C ASP A 81 0.89 4.46 16.50
N GLU A 82 1.80 4.68 15.55
CA GLU A 82 2.32 3.64 14.65
C GLU A 82 3.17 2.57 15.34
N THR A 83 3.57 2.75 16.61
CA THR A 83 4.29 1.71 17.36
C THR A 83 3.36 0.63 17.91
N ILE A 84 2.06 0.93 18.00
CA ILE A 84 1.01 0.01 18.44
C ILE A 84 0.33 -0.62 17.24
N VAL A 85 -0.16 0.22 16.33
CA VAL A 85 -0.87 -0.20 15.12
C VAL A 85 -0.55 0.77 14.00
N SER A 86 -0.13 0.26 12.85
CA SER A 86 -0.07 1.03 11.60
C SER A 86 -1.23 0.64 10.70
N ALA A 87 -1.65 1.52 9.80
CA ALA A 87 -2.78 1.26 8.90
C ALA A 87 -2.42 1.64 7.46
N THR A 88 -3.00 0.94 6.51
CA THR A 88 -2.95 1.28 5.08
C THR A 88 -4.36 1.27 4.52
N ALA A 89 -4.69 2.22 3.66
CA ALA A 89 -6.00 2.32 3.02
C ALA A 89 -5.90 2.00 1.52
N ASP A 90 -6.92 1.36 0.97
CA ASP A 90 -7.14 1.27 -0.46
C ASP A 90 -7.99 2.44 -0.99
N ARG A 91 -8.20 2.49 -2.31
CA ARG A 91 -8.91 3.58 -2.98
C ARG A 91 -10.43 3.63 -2.70
N ASN A 92 -10.98 2.59 -2.08
CA ASN A 92 -12.39 2.47 -1.72
C ASN A 92 -12.63 2.72 -0.23
N ALA A 93 -11.57 2.87 0.57
CA ALA A 93 -11.65 3.09 2.01
C ALA A 93 -12.53 4.29 2.35
N LEU A 94 -13.44 4.08 3.30
CA LEU A 94 -14.36 5.12 3.75
C LEU A 94 -13.62 6.10 4.66
N GLU A 95 -13.79 7.39 4.37
CA GLU A 95 -13.23 8.48 5.16
C GLU A 95 -13.84 8.51 6.55
N GLY A 96 -13.01 8.67 7.58
CA GLY A 96 -13.49 8.64 8.95
C GLY A 96 -12.39 8.41 9.98
N LYS A 97 -12.83 8.40 11.24
CA LYS A 97 -11.99 8.12 12.39
C LYS A 97 -12.53 6.91 13.13
N THR A 98 -11.66 5.98 13.46
CA THR A 98 -12.01 4.75 14.17
C THR A 98 -11.05 4.53 15.32
N GLU A 99 -11.58 4.35 16.52
CA GLU A 99 -10.78 3.99 17.69
C GLU A 99 -10.61 2.47 17.78
N ILE A 100 -9.37 2.03 17.94
CA ILE A 100 -9.00 0.62 18.03
C ILE A 100 -8.15 0.39 19.27
N ARG A 101 -8.52 -0.59 20.10
CA ARG A 101 -7.69 -1.04 21.21
C ARG A 101 -7.11 -2.41 20.89
N VAL A 102 -5.79 -2.54 20.94
CA VAL A 102 -5.08 -3.81 20.74
C VAL A 102 -4.86 -4.48 22.09
N VAL A 103 -5.71 -5.42 22.45
CA VAL A 103 -5.65 -6.10 23.77
C VAL A 103 -4.55 -7.16 23.77
N GLN A 104 -4.41 -7.90 22.67
CA GLN A 104 -3.46 -8.99 22.52
C GLN A 104 -3.04 -9.13 21.05
N LEU A 105 -1.79 -9.53 20.81
CA LEU A 105 -1.31 -9.89 19.48
C LEU A 105 -1.49 -11.38 19.20
N ALA A 106 -1.68 -11.70 17.93
CA ALA A 106 -1.58 -13.06 17.45
C ALA A 106 -0.12 -13.51 17.62
N GLN A 107 0.07 -14.72 18.16
CA GLN A 107 1.38 -15.33 18.28
C GLN A 107 1.38 -16.71 17.64
N ALA A 108 2.56 -17.14 17.23
CA ALA A 108 2.84 -18.50 16.77
C ALA A 108 3.49 -19.30 17.90
N ASP A 109 3.44 -20.62 17.79
CA ASP A 109 4.18 -21.51 18.69
C ASP A 109 5.68 -21.35 18.46
N ARG A 110 6.42 -21.03 19.53
CA ARG A 110 7.87 -20.88 19.52
C ARG A 110 8.46 -21.67 20.67
N PHE A 111 9.17 -22.73 20.35
CA PHE A 111 9.68 -23.65 21.34
C PHE A 111 11.20 -23.71 21.32
N LEU A 112 11.78 -23.73 22.52
CA LEU A 112 13.22 -23.84 22.72
C LEU A 112 13.54 -25.19 23.34
N SER A 113 14.58 -25.85 22.85
CA SER A 113 15.11 -27.02 23.55
C SER A 113 15.77 -26.65 24.87
N ARG A 114 15.95 -27.64 25.75
CA ARG A 114 16.96 -27.52 26.82
C ARG A 114 18.36 -27.29 26.22
N SER A 115 19.31 -26.96 27.09
CA SER A 115 20.73 -26.93 26.72
C SER A 115 21.20 -28.33 26.32
N LEU A 116 21.64 -28.49 25.07
CA LEU A 116 22.17 -29.72 24.50
C LEU A 116 23.70 -29.59 24.29
N PRO A 117 24.49 -30.66 24.42
CA PRO A 117 25.91 -30.65 24.07
C PRO A 117 26.18 -30.17 22.63
N GLU A 118 27.34 -29.55 22.38
CA GLU A 118 27.73 -29.14 21.02
C GLU A 118 27.79 -30.32 20.03
N ASP A 119 28.14 -31.51 20.51
CA ASP A 119 28.22 -32.76 19.76
C ASP A 119 26.93 -33.59 19.80
N PHE A 120 25.80 -33.00 20.23
CA PHE A 120 24.50 -33.69 20.26
C PHE A 120 24.12 -34.22 18.86
N ASP A 121 23.96 -35.54 18.77
CA ASP A 121 23.63 -36.27 17.55
C ASP A 121 22.13 -36.54 17.49
N VAL A 122 21.49 -36.07 16.42
CA VAL A 122 20.07 -36.25 16.13
C VAL A 122 19.90 -37.54 15.34
N ALA A 123 19.01 -38.42 15.81
CA ALA A 123 18.78 -39.72 15.18
C ALA A 123 18.19 -39.61 13.75
N PRO A 124 18.56 -40.54 12.85
CA PRO A 124 17.91 -40.66 11.54
C PRO A 124 16.44 -41.05 11.69
N GLY A 125 15.60 -40.60 10.77
CA GLY A 125 14.18 -40.93 10.76
C GLY A 125 13.38 -40.08 9.79
N ARG A 126 12.07 -40.32 9.75
CA ARG A 126 11.13 -39.46 9.06
C ARG A 126 10.60 -38.44 10.06
N TYR A 127 10.77 -37.17 9.76
CA TYR A 127 10.38 -36.03 10.59
C TYR A 127 9.18 -35.37 9.96
N GLY A 128 8.16 -35.05 10.77
CA GLY A 128 6.99 -34.34 10.29
C GLY A 128 6.56 -33.23 11.23
N PHE A 129 5.97 -32.18 10.66
CA PHE A 129 5.43 -31.03 11.38
C PHE A 129 4.04 -30.72 10.85
N ARG A 130 3.14 -30.30 11.73
CA ARG A 130 1.80 -29.84 11.37
C ARG A 130 1.50 -28.54 12.10
N ALA A 131 0.95 -27.57 11.37
CA ALA A 131 0.34 -26.37 11.94
C ALA A 131 -0.95 -26.09 11.16
N GLY A 132 -2.07 -25.96 11.87
CA GLY A 132 -3.39 -25.86 11.25
C GLY A 132 -3.70 -27.09 10.39
N GLU A 133 -4.09 -26.86 9.13
CA GLU A 133 -4.38 -27.90 8.16
C GLU A 133 -3.14 -28.40 7.38
N GLN A 134 -2.01 -27.70 7.48
CA GLN A 134 -0.80 -28.02 6.74
C GLN A 134 0.04 -29.04 7.48
N GLU A 135 0.55 -30.06 6.77
CA GLU A 135 1.37 -31.12 7.33
C GLU A 135 2.47 -31.51 6.34
N GLU A 136 3.73 -31.43 6.76
CA GLU A 136 4.90 -31.72 5.92
C GLU A 136 5.79 -32.79 6.53
N TYR A 137 6.42 -33.60 5.68
CA TYR A 137 7.32 -34.68 6.08
C TYR A 137 8.60 -34.72 5.28
N PHE A 138 9.71 -35.04 5.94
CA PHE A 138 10.97 -35.34 5.26
C PHE A 138 11.77 -36.44 5.96
N ASN A 139 12.61 -37.12 5.19
CA ASN A 139 13.57 -38.07 5.74
C ASN A 139 14.87 -37.34 6.14
N PHE A 140 15.31 -37.53 7.37
CA PHE A 140 16.57 -37.04 7.89
C PHE A 140 17.54 -38.21 8.10
N SER A 141 18.77 -38.06 7.59
CA SER A 141 19.79 -39.11 7.64
C SER A 141 20.52 -39.22 8.99
N GLY A 142 20.15 -38.41 9.97
CA GLY A 142 20.88 -38.27 11.23
C GLY A 142 22.02 -37.27 11.12
N GLY A 143 22.51 -36.78 12.27
CA GLY A 143 23.65 -35.87 12.36
C GLY A 143 23.43 -34.73 13.34
N THR A 144 24.11 -33.61 13.12
CA THR A 144 24.11 -32.47 14.07
C THR A 144 22.79 -31.70 14.11
N LEU A 145 22.54 -30.97 15.21
CA LEU A 145 21.40 -30.03 15.31
C LEU A 145 21.36 -29.00 14.18
N THR A 146 22.53 -28.54 13.71
CA THR A 146 22.60 -27.57 12.60
C THR A 146 22.10 -28.19 11.30
N GLN A 147 22.43 -29.47 11.04
CA GLN A 147 21.93 -30.19 9.88
C GLN A 147 20.43 -30.47 9.98
N LEU A 148 19.91 -30.75 11.17
CA LEU A 148 18.46 -30.86 11.39
C LEU A 148 17.77 -29.52 11.10
N ALA A 149 18.25 -28.41 11.66
CA ALA A 149 17.68 -27.08 11.43
C ALA A 149 17.69 -26.69 9.94
N GLN A 150 18.78 -26.98 9.23
CA GLN A 150 18.86 -26.79 7.78
C GLN A 150 17.85 -27.66 7.02
N ALA A 151 17.69 -28.93 7.41
CA ALA A 151 16.72 -29.82 6.78
C ALA A 151 15.28 -29.33 7.01
N ILE A 152 14.95 -28.84 8.20
CA ILE A 152 13.65 -28.22 8.51
C ILE A 152 13.43 -27.00 7.61
N ASN A 153 14.36 -26.03 7.60
CA ASN A 153 14.23 -24.80 6.82
C ASN A 153 14.22 -25.00 5.29
N GLN A 154 14.66 -26.16 4.80
CA GLN A 154 14.64 -26.49 3.37
C GLN A 154 13.42 -27.29 2.94
N ARG A 155 12.79 -28.04 3.85
CA ARG A 155 11.77 -29.05 3.51
C ARG A 155 10.43 -28.87 4.22
N ALA A 156 10.37 -27.99 5.22
CA ALA A 156 9.15 -27.69 5.97
C ALA A 156 9.02 -26.16 6.21
N SER A 157 9.61 -25.34 5.33
CA SER A 157 9.69 -23.88 5.48
C SER A 157 8.35 -23.17 5.52
N ASP A 158 7.30 -23.81 4.99
CA ASP A 158 5.96 -23.23 4.95
C ASP A 158 5.24 -23.39 6.30
N ILE A 159 5.67 -24.35 7.13
CA ILE A 159 5.06 -24.65 8.44
C ILE A 159 5.95 -24.17 9.59
N VAL A 160 7.25 -24.41 9.50
CA VAL A 160 8.20 -24.18 10.60
C VAL A 160 9.54 -23.62 10.13
N THR A 161 10.14 -22.83 10.99
CA THR A 161 11.54 -22.42 10.90
C THR A 161 12.31 -22.95 12.10
N ALA A 162 13.60 -23.22 11.92
CA ALA A 162 14.48 -23.71 12.95
C ALA A 162 15.83 -22.98 12.96
N ARG A 163 16.37 -22.70 14.15
CA ARG A 163 17.68 -22.07 14.32
C ARG A 163 18.41 -22.66 15.51
N VAL A 164 19.70 -22.95 15.32
CA VAL A 164 20.58 -23.36 16.41
C VAL A 164 21.34 -22.15 16.94
N VAL A 165 21.39 -22.01 18.27
CA VAL A 165 22.12 -20.95 18.96
C VAL A 165 23.05 -21.58 19.98
N ARG A 166 24.34 -21.23 19.92
CA ARG A 166 25.32 -21.60 20.95
C ARG A 166 25.08 -20.74 22.19
N ASN A 167 24.59 -21.34 23.27
CA ASN A 167 24.26 -20.62 24.51
C ASN A 167 25.40 -20.65 25.54
N THR A 168 26.35 -21.59 25.45
CA THR A 168 27.60 -21.58 26.23
C THR A 168 28.78 -22.05 25.39
N ALA A 169 29.99 -22.10 25.97
CA ALA A 169 31.16 -22.63 25.28
C ALA A 169 30.95 -24.06 24.80
N ASP A 170 30.23 -24.93 25.49
CA ASP A 170 30.15 -26.37 25.15
C ASP A 170 28.71 -26.85 24.88
N THR A 171 27.74 -25.93 24.84
CA THR A 171 26.33 -26.28 24.65
C THR A 171 25.62 -25.33 23.67
N GLN A 172 24.50 -25.82 23.15
CA GLN A 172 23.66 -25.18 22.17
C GLN A 172 22.17 -25.48 22.44
N VAL A 173 21.30 -24.64 21.90
CA VAL A 173 19.85 -24.81 21.90
C VAL A 173 19.32 -24.72 20.48
N ILE A 174 18.23 -25.42 20.18
CA ILE A 174 17.48 -25.24 18.93
C ILE A 174 16.16 -24.52 19.25
N LEU A 175 15.90 -23.45 18.51
CA LEU A 175 14.62 -22.76 18.46
C LEU A 175 13.86 -23.29 17.26
N ILE A 176 12.63 -23.75 17.46
CA ILE A 176 11.69 -24.14 16.40
C ILE A 176 10.45 -23.26 16.54
N GLU A 177 10.07 -22.61 15.45
CA GLU A 177 9.02 -21.58 15.40
C GLU A 177 8.06 -21.88 14.26
N ALA A 178 6.76 -21.92 14.56
CA ALA A 178 5.72 -21.98 13.52
C ALA A 178 5.70 -20.69 12.70
N VAL A 179 5.41 -20.81 11.41
CA VAL A 179 5.35 -19.68 10.48
C VAL A 179 4.05 -18.90 10.67
N GLU A 180 2.93 -19.62 10.82
CA GLU A 180 1.62 -19.02 10.99
C GLU A 180 1.32 -18.75 12.47
N THR A 181 0.74 -17.57 12.74
CA THR A 181 0.18 -17.21 14.04
C THR A 181 -1.27 -17.70 14.17
N GLY A 182 -1.83 -17.60 15.36
CA GLY A 182 -3.25 -17.84 15.61
C GLY A 182 -3.51 -19.13 16.39
N ALA A 183 -4.55 -19.13 17.23
CA ALA A 183 -4.90 -20.23 18.12
C ALA A 183 -5.24 -21.53 17.36
N ALA A 184 -5.71 -21.41 16.12
CA ALA A 184 -6.01 -22.55 15.24
C ALA A 184 -4.76 -23.20 14.62
N ASN A 185 -3.58 -22.59 14.79
CA ASN A 185 -2.32 -23.02 14.21
C ASN A 185 -1.31 -23.54 15.25
N PRO A 186 -1.68 -24.47 16.16
CA PRO A 186 -0.73 -25.06 17.08
C PRO A 186 0.30 -25.91 16.33
N LEU A 187 1.57 -25.79 16.69
CA LEU A 187 2.64 -26.59 16.14
C LEU A 187 2.65 -27.98 16.76
N ILE A 188 2.53 -28.99 15.91
CA ILE A 188 2.50 -30.40 16.28
C ILE A 188 3.70 -31.11 15.65
N PHE A 189 4.45 -31.82 16.50
CA PHE A 189 5.60 -32.62 16.11
C PHE A 189 5.16 -34.05 15.83
N LEU A 190 5.53 -34.59 14.67
CA LEU A 190 5.13 -35.92 14.19
C LEU A 190 6.37 -36.82 13.98
N GLU A 191 6.19 -38.11 14.22
CA GLU A 191 7.19 -39.17 14.00
C GLU A 191 8.57 -38.84 14.64
N GLY A 192 9.65 -38.75 13.84
CA GLY A 192 11.00 -38.43 14.32
C GLY A 192 11.09 -37.07 14.99
N ALA A 193 10.30 -36.08 14.55
CA ALA A 193 10.25 -34.76 15.17
C ALA A 193 9.65 -34.84 16.59
N ARG A 194 8.65 -35.70 16.79
CA ARG A 194 8.05 -35.95 18.11
C ARG A 194 9.07 -36.57 19.07
N THR A 195 9.78 -37.59 18.62
CA THR A 195 10.83 -38.26 19.42
C THR A 195 11.93 -37.28 19.80
N PHE A 196 12.40 -36.49 18.83
CA PHE A 196 13.38 -35.45 19.06
C PHE A 196 12.89 -34.39 20.07
N ALA A 197 11.65 -33.91 19.93
CA ALA A 197 11.09 -32.90 20.83
C ALA A 197 11.04 -33.37 22.29
N LEU A 198 10.77 -34.64 22.54
CA LEU A 198 10.83 -35.25 23.88
C LEU A 198 12.28 -35.33 24.40
N GLU A 199 13.21 -35.81 23.58
CA GLU A 199 14.63 -35.96 23.95
C GLU A 199 15.31 -34.62 24.23
N ALA A 200 14.97 -33.61 23.43
CA ALA A 200 15.42 -32.23 23.55
C ALA A 200 14.63 -31.43 24.60
N SER A 201 13.67 -32.06 25.30
CA SER A 201 12.79 -31.44 26.30
C SER A 201 12.13 -30.14 25.80
N ILE A 202 11.79 -30.12 24.52
CA ILE A 202 10.91 -29.13 23.90
C ILE A 202 9.47 -29.40 24.35
N LEU A 203 9.09 -30.69 24.35
CA LEU A 203 7.81 -31.19 24.82
C LEU A 203 8.02 -32.22 25.93
N GLU A 204 7.03 -32.37 26.79
CA GLU A 204 6.93 -33.45 27.77
C GLU A 204 5.65 -34.26 27.59
N GLN A 205 5.64 -35.50 28.07
CA GLN A 205 4.42 -36.30 28.09
C GLN A 205 3.50 -35.82 29.19
N VAL A 206 2.28 -35.47 28.81
CA VAL A 206 1.18 -35.16 29.74
C VAL A 206 0.03 -36.13 29.49
N LEU A 207 -0.76 -36.38 30.54
CA LEU A 207 -2.05 -37.00 30.33
C LEU A 207 -2.88 -36.03 29.48
N ASP A 208 -3.34 -36.45 28.30
CA ASP A 208 -4.36 -35.72 27.55
C ASP A 208 -5.57 -35.53 28.48
N ARG A 209 -5.80 -34.30 28.93
CA ARG A 209 -6.84 -33.95 29.91
C ARG A 209 -7.93 -33.13 29.25
N THR A 210 -8.36 -33.54 28.07
CA THR A 210 -9.70 -33.16 27.61
C THR A 210 -10.74 -34.00 28.34
N VAL A 211 -11.50 -33.37 29.23
CA VAL A 211 -12.54 -34.01 30.01
C VAL A 211 -13.85 -33.28 29.79
N SER A 212 -14.75 -33.87 29.00
CA SER A 212 -16.10 -33.35 28.78
C SER A 212 -17.09 -33.95 29.79
N ALA A 213 -17.97 -33.13 30.33
CA ALA A 213 -19.12 -33.60 31.08
C ALA A 213 -20.27 -33.90 30.12
N THR A 214 -20.73 -35.15 30.07
CA THR A 214 -21.99 -35.48 29.40
C THR A 214 -23.14 -34.86 30.20
N ILE A 215 -23.97 -34.03 29.57
CA ILE A 215 -25.16 -33.46 30.23
C ILE A 215 -26.35 -34.38 29.98
N GLY A 216 -26.81 -35.04 31.04
CA GLY A 216 -27.94 -35.96 30.99
C GLY A 216 -28.58 -36.16 32.35
N PRO A 217 -29.69 -36.91 32.42
CA PRO A 217 -30.44 -37.10 33.66
C PRO A 217 -29.66 -37.75 34.81
N SER A 218 -28.57 -38.47 34.50
CA SER A 218 -27.70 -39.15 35.48
C SER A 218 -26.51 -38.31 35.94
N THR A 219 -26.14 -37.27 35.20
CA THR A 219 -24.98 -36.40 35.47
C THR A 219 -25.39 -35.04 36.02
N VAL A 220 -26.60 -34.59 35.69
CA VAL A 220 -27.24 -33.42 36.33
C VAL A 220 -27.92 -33.88 37.62
N THR A 221 -27.45 -33.35 38.74
CA THR A 221 -27.88 -33.76 40.08
C THR A 221 -28.23 -32.56 40.95
N ALA A 222 -28.98 -32.81 42.03
CA ALA A 222 -29.24 -31.82 43.06
C ALA A 222 -27.93 -31.37 43.71
N TRP A 223 -27.77 -30.05 43.92
CA TRP A 223 -26.62 -29.50 44.64
C TRP A 223 -26.90 -29.40 46.15
N THR A 224 -27.76 -28.47 46.54
CA THR A 224 -28.26 -28.27 47.92
C THR A 224 -29.79 -28.37 48.00
N GLN A 225 -30.50 -27.98 46.93
CA GLN A 225 -31.94 -28.11 46.77
C GLN A 225 -32.30 -29.30 45.88
N PRO A 226 -33.46 -29.96 46.11
CA PRO A 226 -33.95 -31.01 45.21
C PRO A 226 -34.17 -30.46 43.80
N LEU A 227 -33.91 -31.29 42.79
CA LEU A 227 -34.30 -30.97 41.41
C LEU A 227 -35.82 -30.99 41.31
N ALA A 228 -36.47 -29.83 41.30
CA ALA A 228 -37.90 -29.73 41.01
C ALA A 228 -38.07 -29.93 39.49
N GLY A 229 -38.78 -31.00 39.10
CA GLY A 229 -38.76 -31.54 37.73
C GLY A 229 -39.27 -30.62 36.61
N GLU A 230 -39.89 -29.47 36.94
CA GLU A 230 -40.29 -28.44 35.96
C GLU A 230 -39.33 -27.24 35.94
N GLU A 231 -38.47 -27.08 36.95
CA GLU A 231 -37.59 -25.91 37.10
C GLU A 231 -36.14 -26.20 36.63
N VAL A 232 -35.74 -27.46 36.60
CA VAL A 232 -34.47 -27.89 35.99
C VAL A 232 -34.75 -28.92 34.89
N VAL A 233 -34.55 -28.51 33.64
CA VAL A 233 -34.87 -29.31 32.46
C VAL A 233 -33.59 -29.72 31.75
N VAL A 234 -33.44 -31.02 31.46
CA VAL A 234 -32.31 -31.55 30.68
C VAL A 234 -32.82 -32.12 29.36
N GLN A 235 -32.49 -31.46 28.25
CA GLN A 235 -32.90 -31.86 26.89
C GLN A 235 -31.79 -31.53 25.90
N ASN A 236 -31.56 -32.42 24.92
CA ASN A 236 -30.54 -32.23 23.87
C ASN A 236 -29.17 -31.82 24.44
N GLU A 237 -28.70 -32.51 25.49
CA GLU A 237 -27.42 -32.25 26.17
C GLU A 237 -27.28 -30.81 26.72
N THR A 238 -28.40 -30.14 26.93
CA THR A 238 -28.48 -28.81 27.54
C THR A 238 -29.20 -28.94 28.87
N VAL A 239 -28.65 -28.33 29.93
CA VAL A 239 -29.35 -28.12 31.20
C VAL A 239 -29.88 -26.70 31.25
N THR A 240 -31.17 -26.56 31.49
CA THR A 240 -31.86 -25.29 31.70
C THR A 240 -32.22 -25.19 33.18
N VAL A 241 -31.84 -24.08 33.81
CA VAL A 241 -32.09 -23.78 35.22
C VAL A 241 -32.95 -22.52 35.30
N GLU A 242 -34.22 -22.70 35.69
CA GLU A 242 -35.19 -21.62 35.83
C GLU A 242 -34.90 -20.72 37.05
N PRO A 243 -35.49 -19.50 37.11
CA PRO A 243 -35.39 -18.61 38.25
C PRO A 243 -35.67 -19.30 39.60
N GLY A 244 -34.77 -19.11 40.58
CA GLY A 244 -34.91 -19.63 41.93
C GLY A 244 -34.34 -21.03 42.17
N SER A 245 -33.88 -21.72 41.12
CA SER A 245 -33.46 -23.12 41.19
C SER A 245 -31.94 -23.30 41.04
N GLU A 246 -31.46 -24.52 41.29
CA GLU A 246 -30.04 -24.84 41.14
C GLU A 246 -29.83 -26.28 40.64
N ALA A 247 -28.69 -26.48 39.99
CA ALA A 247 -28.30 -27.77 39.43
C ALA A 247 -26.78 -27.98 39.55
N SER A 248 -26.35 -29.24 39.62
CA SER A 248 -24.95 -29.63 39.60
C SER A 248 -24.68 -30.54 38.41
N ILE A 249 -23.77 -30.13 37.52
CA ILE A 249 -23.31 -30.89 36.37
C ILE A 249 -22.05 -31.66 36.79
N ARG A 250 -22.15 -32.98 36.96
CA ARG A 250 -21.01 -33.80 37.40
C ARG A 250 -20.00 -34.01 36.28
N MET A 251 -18.72 -33.82 36.62
CA MET A 251 -17.60 -34.26 35.79
C MET A 251 -17.41 -35.78 35.92
N PRO A 252 -16.81 -36.45 34.93
CA PRO A 252 -16.43 -37.86 35.01
C PRO A 252 -15.23 -38.05 35.95
N GLY A 253 -15.49 -37.97 37.26
CA GLY A 253 -14.48 -38.08 38.31
C GLY A 253 -14.00 -36.73 38.84
N SER A 254 -13.01 -36.78 39.74
CA SER A 254 -12.35 -35.59 40.28
C SER A 254 -11.15 -35.25 39.38
N ILE A 255 -11.21 -34.12 38.70
CA ILE A 255 -10.19 -33.69 37.73
C ILE A 255 -9.24 -32.69 38.40
N PRO A 256 -7.97 -33.02 38.63
CA PRO A 256 -7.00 -32.05 39.14
C PRO A 256 -6.74 -30.96 38.10
N THR A 257 -6.84 -29.70 38.49
CA THR A 257 -6.75 -28.55 37.56
C THR A 257 -5.32 -28.28 37.09
N GLY A 258 -4.30 -28.60 37.87
CA GLY A 258 -2.92 -28.27 37.47
C GLY A 258 -2.73 -26.77 37.28
N GLN A 259 -1.83 -26.35 36.38
CA GLN A 259 -1.53 -24.93 36.16
C GLN A 259 -2.37 -24.29 35.05
N ASN A 260 -2.74 -25.05 33.99
CA ASN A 260 -3.23 -24.46 32.73
C ASN A 260 -4.62 -24.95 32.30
N LEU A 261 -5.39 -25.61 33.16
CA LEU A 261 -6.69 -26.14 32.76
C LEU A 261 -7.72 -25.01 32.61
N VAL A 262 -8.38 -24.99 31.45
CA VAL A 262 -9.45 -24.06 31.12
C VAL A 262 -10.78 -24.81 31.08
N LEU A 263 -11.80 -24.23 31.69
CA LEU A 263 -13.19 -24.63 31.56
C LEU A 263 -13.81 -23.89 30.38
N GLU A 264 -14.25 -24.64 29.38
CA GLU A 264 -15.05 -24.16 28.24
C GLU A 264 -16.49 -24.66 28.41
N LEU A 265 -17.46 -23.76 28.28
CA LEU A 265 -18.89 -24.11 28.27
C LEU A 265 -19.69 -23.08 27.47
N ASP A 266 -20.75 -23.54 26.80
CA ASP A 266 -21.70 -22.65 26.14
C ASP A 266 -22.80 -22.27 27.13
N VAL A 267 -23.02 -20.97 27.32
CA VAL A 267 -24.07 -20.47 28.20
C VAL A 267 -24.95 -19.44 27.50
N HIS A 268 -26.25 -19.56 27.74
CA HIS A 268 -27.26 -18.60 27.31
C HIS A 268 -28.01 -18.08 28.54
N VAL A 269 -28.00 -16.76 28.72
CA VAL A 269 -28.70 -16.06 29.80
C VAL A 269 -29.85 -15.28 29.19
N GLU A 270 -31.05 -15.83 29.30
CA GLU A 270 -32.28 -15.28 28.72
C GLU A 270 -33.00 -14.41 29.76
N ASN A 271 -33.25 -13.15 29.42
CA ASN A 271 -34.05 -12.24 30.23
C ASN A 271 -35.54 -12.44 29.95
N LEU A 272 -36.27 -12.94 30.95
CA LEU A 272 -37.71 -13.22 30.90
C LEU A 272 -38.55 -12.11 31.54
N TRP A 273 -37.95 -10.97 31.88
CA TRP A 273 -38.68 -9.88 32.53
C TRP A 273 -39.81 -9.34 31.64
N VAL A 274 -40.98 -9.22 32.22
CA VAL A 274 -42.15 -8.58 31.61
C VAL A 274 -42.59 -7.45 32.53
N ASP A 275 -42.87 -6.27 31.95
CA ASP A 275 -43.33 -5.12 32.72
C ASP A 275 -44.54 -5.48 33.60
N TRP A 276 -44.42 -5.22 34.90
CA TRP A 276 -45.51 -5.49 35.84
C TRP A 276 -46.66 -4.53 35.57
N ILE A 277 -47.78 -5.08 35.12
CA ILE A 277 -49.04 -4.37 34.99
C ILE A 277 -49.85 -4.63 36.27
N PRO A 278 -50.22 -3.59 37.03
CA PRO A 278 -51.06 -3.76 38.20
C PRO A 278 -52.36 -4.47 37.81
N PRO A 279 -52.82 -5.47 38.58
CA PRO A 279 -54.09 -6.13 38.28
C PRO A 279 -55.22 -5.10 38.29
N ALA A 280 -56.20 -5.25 37.39
CA ALA A 280 -57.35 -4.37 37.37
C ALA A 280 -58.13 -4.48 38.70
N LEU A 281 -58.78 -3.39 39.11
CA LEU A 281 -59.66 -3.37 40.28
C LEU A 281 -60.62 -4.58 40.20
N PRO A 282 -60.71 -5.43 41.23
CA PRO A 282 -61.60 -6.58 41.19
C PRO A 282 -63.04 -6.13 40.93
N PRO A 283 -63.83 -6.89 40.15
CA PRO A 283 -65.21 -6.54 39.91
C PRO A 283 -65.95 -6.40 41.25
N GLY A 284 -66.58 -5.24 41.46
CA GLY A 284 -67.31 -4.94 42.68
C GLY A 284 -68.47 -5.93 42.91
N PRO A 285 -69.03 -5.96 44.13
CA PRO A 285 -70.13 -6.86 44.45
C PRO A 285 -71.33 -6.58 43.55
N THR A 286 -71.95 -7.64 43.04
CA THR A 286 -73.22 -7.54 42.32
C THR A 286 -74.34 -7.25 43.33
N LEU A 287 -74.85 -6.02 43.33
CA LEU A 287 -75.95 -5.64 44.21
C LEU A 287 -77.27 -6.20 43.64
N PRO A 288 -78.09 -6.89 44.44
CA PRO A 288 -79.37 -7.40 43.99
C PRO A 288 -80.33 -6.26 43.67
N ASP A 289 -81.28 -6.51 42.77
CA ASP A 289 -82.33 -5.54 42.45
C ASP A 289 -83.17 -5.27 43.70
N ILE A 290 -83.22 -4.01 44.10
CA ILE A 290 -83.79 -3.55 45.38
C ILE A 290 -85.30 -3.69 45.47
N GLY A 291 -85.95 -4.03 44.35
CA GLY A 291 -87.38 -4.27 44.27
C GLY A 291 -88.22 -3.02 44.55
N GLY A 292 -89.50 -3.13 44.27
CA GLY A 292 -90.49 -2.11 44.58
C GLY A 292 -91.86 -2.74 44.71
N VAL A 293 -92.78 -2.00 45.32
CA VAL A 293 -94.18 -2.43 45.44
C VAL A 293 -95.06 -1.49 44.63
N THR A 294 -95.98 -2.07 43.87
CA THR A 294 -96.95 -1.32 43.07
C THR A 294 -98.34 -1.58 43.62
N LEU A 295 -99.07 -0.53 43.98
CA LEU A 295 -100.45 -0.63 44.45
C LEU A 295 -101.32 0.34 43.65
N GLY A 296 -102.15 -0.20 42.76
CA GLY A 296 -102.84 0.59 41.74
C GLY A 296 -101.85 1.17 40.73
N ASP A 297 -101.95 2.47 40.44
CA ASP A 297 -101.11 3.16 39.45
C ASP A 297 -99.82 3.77 40.05
N VAL A 298 -99.55 3.53 41.33
CA VAL A 298 -98.39 4.10 42.03
C VAL A 298 -97.39 2.99 42.34
N THR A 299 -96.20 3.09 41.75
CA THR A 299 -95.05 2.24 42.06
C THR A 299 -94.10 2.96 42.99
N VAL A 300 -93.86 2.38 44.16
CA VAL A 300 -92.84 2.83 45.10
C VAL A 300 -91.64 1.90 44.97
N LEU A 301 -90.55 2.42 44.44
CA LEU A 301 -89.26 1.73 44.37
C LEU A 301 -88.49 1.97 45.67
N ASN A 302 -87.76 0.96 46.14
CA ASN A 302 -86.82 1.17 47.23
C ASN A 302 -85.69 2.14 46.80
N ALA A 303 -84.99 2.72 47.77
CA ALA A 303 -83.76 3.46 47.49
C ALA A 303 -82.62 2.47 47.17
N PRO A 304 -81.75 2.75 46.19
CA PRO A 304 -80.64 1.87 45.84
C PRO A 304 -79.73 1.66 47.05
N SER A 305 -79.36 0.40 47.30
CA SER A 305 -78.45 0.05 48.39
C SER A 305 -77.04 0.55 48.06
N SER A 306 -76.42 1.32 48.95
CA SER A 306 -75.02 1.71 48.84
C SER A 306 -74.18 0.93 49.85
N ALA A 307 -73.12 0.28 49.40
CA ALA A 307 -72.13 -0.37 50.26
C ALA A 307 -70.78 0.34 50.11
N PRO A 308 -70.16 0.85 51.18
CA PRO A 308 -68.79 1.36 51.10
C PRO A 308 -67.84 0.19 50.79
N LEU A 309 -67.06 0.34 49.71
CA LEU A 309 -66.01 -0.62 49.40
C LEU A 309 -64.75 -0.27 50.21
N PRO A 310 -63.98 -1.27 50.66
CA PRO A 310 -62.67 -1.01 51.25
C PRO A 310 -61.78 -0.32 50.21
N ASP A 311 -60.90 0.57 50.66
CA ASP A 311 -59.87 1.16 49.80
C ASP A 311 -59.00 0.04 49.24
N TRP A 312 -58.92 -0.03 47.92
CA TRP A 312 -58.08 -1.00 47.23
C TRP A 312 -56.81 -0.30 46.73
N SER A 313 -55.67 -0.78 47.20
CA SER A 313 -54.37 -0.50 46.60
C SER A 313 -53.92 -1.72 45.82
N PRO A 314 -53.33 -1.56 44.62
CA PRO A 314 -52.74 -2.68 43.90
C PRO A 314 -51.68 -3.37 44.78
N PRO A 315 -51.49 -4.69 44.62
CA PRO A 315 -50.39 -5.37 45.28
C PRO A 315 -49.06 -4.72 44.89
N GLU A 316 -48.06 -4.78 45.76
CA GLU A 316 -46.73 -4.30 45.42
C GLU A 316 -46.17 -5.11 44.23
N PRO A 317 -45.41 -4.47 43.31
CA PRO A 317 -44.77 -5.17 42.21
C PRO A 317 -43.86 -6.29 42.74
N PRO A 318 -43.72 -7.41 42.01
CA PRO A 318 -42.82 -8.48 42.40
C PRO A 318 -41.38 -7.95 42.53
N VAL A 319 -40.68 -8.39 43.57
CA VAL A 319 -39.31 -7.98 43.84
C VAL A 319 -38.39 -8.54 42.76
N VAL A 320 -37.68 -7.65 42.07
CA VAL A 320 -36.68 -8.02 41.07
C VAL A 320 -35.36 -8.31 41.79
N VAL A 321 -34.84 -9.50 41.57
CA VAL A 321 -33.52 -9.94 42.02
C VAL A 321 -32.67 -10.24 40.79
N ASP A 322 -31.51 -9.59 40.72
CA ASP A 322 -30.43 -9.79 39.77
C ASP A 322 -29.23 -10.47 40.47
N ASP A 323 -28.75 -11.59 39.91
CA ASP A 323 -27.55 -12.29 40.36
C ASP A 323 -26.78 -12.82 39.14
N PHE A 324 -25.72 -12.12 38.74
CA PHE A 324 -24.87 -12.51 37.61
C PHE A 324 -23.79 -13.54 37.99
N GLN A 325 -23.62 -13.83 39.29
CA GLN A 325 -22.63 -14.78 39.81
C GLN A 325 -23.29 -16.15 40.07
N PHE A 326 -23.83 -16.75 39.02
CA PHE A 326 -24.61 -17.98 39.11
C PHE A 326 -23.81 -19.26 38.89
N LEU A 327 -22.56 -19.17 38.43
CA LEU A 327 -21.73 -20.33 38.08
C LEU A 327 -20.68 -20.61 39.18
N PHE A 328 -20.49 -21.88 39.52
CA PHE A 328 -19.57 -22.29 40.59
C PHE A 328 -18.78 -23.54 40.19
N ALA A 329 -17.50 -23.59 40.54
CA ALA A 329 -16.68 -24.80 40.47
C ALA A 329 -16.71 -25.51 41.82
N HIS A 330 -16.95 -26.82 41.83
CA HIS A 330 -17.06 -27.62 43.05
C HIS A 330 -16.01 -28.74 43.08
N ASP A 331 -15.18 -28.79 44.12
CA ASP A 331 -14.09 -29.76 44.27
C ASP A 331 -14.49 -31.06 44.99
N GLY A 332 -15.75 -31.13 45.44
CA GLY A 332 -16.29 -32.23 46.25
C GLY A 332 -16.57 -31.83 47.70
N THR A 333 -15.99 -30.73 48.15
CA THR A 333 -16.13 -30.17 49.51
C THR A 333 -16.57 -28.71 49.52
N THR A 334 -16.02 -27.89 48.63
CA THR A 334 -16.27 -26.45 48.54
C THR A 334 -16.73 -26.06 47.14
N ALA A 335 -17.58 -25.04 47.08
CA ALA A 335 -18.02 -24.42 45.84
C ALA A 335 -17.43 -23.01 45.76
N VAL A 336 -16.61 -22.76 44.74
CA VAL A 336 -15.99 -21.46 44.49
C VAL A 336 -16.75 -20.77 43.37
N PRO A 337 -17.20 -19.51 43.55
CA PRO A 337 -17.87 -18.75 42.50
C PRO A 337 -16.91 -18.49 41.33
N LEU A 338 -17.44 -18.58 40.11
CA LEU A 338 -16.76 -18.24 38.87
C LEU A 338 -17.20 -16.82 38.42
N PRO A 339 -16.50 -16.20 37.43
CA PRO A 339 -16.80 -14.83 37.00
C PRO A 339 -18.25 -14.58 36.63
N ASP A 340 -18.71 -13.34 36.86
CA ASP A 340 -20.05 -12.87 36.49
C ASP A 340 -20.26 -12.96 34.98
N LEU A 341 -21.46 -13.37 34.56
CA LEU A 341 -21.85 -13.45 33.15
C LEU A 341 -23.09 -12.59 32.89
N SER A 342 -23.10 -11.82 31.80
CA SER A 342 -24.20 -10.93 31.40
C SER A 342 -25.27 -11.64 30.56
N ASP A 343 -26.37 -10.93 30.29
CA ASP A 343 -27.42 -11.36 29.35
C ASP A 343 -26.83 -11.62 27.95
N THR A 344 -27.38 -12.60 27.23
CA THR A 344 -26.89 -13.00 25.89
C THR A 344 -28.03 -13.17 24.87
N ASP A 345 -27.80 -12.77 23.61
CA ASP A 345 -28.75 -12.96 22.49
C ASP A 345 -28.82 -14.43 21.99
N GLY A 346 -28.12 -15.35 22.64
CA GLY A 346 -28.03 -16.77 22.31
C GLY A 346 -26.94 -17.49 23.12
N PHE A 347 -26.58 -18.70 22.74
CA PHE A 347 -25.43 -19.40 23.36
C PHE A 347 -24.12 -18.70 23.00
N GLN A 348 -23.33 -18.36 24.02
CA GLN A 348 -21.96 -17.89 23.88
C GLN A 348 -21.01 -18.84 24.60
N THR A 349 -19.87 -19.13 23.96
CA THR A 349 -18.83 -19.95 24.57
C THR A 349 -18.04 -19.10 25.57
N VAL A 350 -17.97 -19.59 26.80
CA VAL A 350 -17.26 -18.95 27.91
C VAL A 350 -16.04 -19.80 28.26
N ARG A 351 -14.88 -19.15 28.37
CA ARG A 351 -13.60 -19.78 28.73
C ARG A 351 -13.10 -19.23 30.05
N ILE A 352 -12.88 -20.11 31.03
CA ILE A 352 -12.50 -19.74 32.40
C ILE A 352 -11.24 -20.51 32.79
N PRO A 353 -10.11 -19.84 33.11
CA PRO A 353 -8.93 -20.50 33.67
C PRO A 353 -9.27 -21.11 35.04
N ILE A 354 -9.60 -22.39 35.07
CA ILE A 354 -10.23 -23.00 36.25
C ILE A 354 -9.20 -23.27 37.37
N SER A 355 -7.92 -23.32 37.02
CA SER A 355 -6.78 -23.45 37.93
C SER A 355 -6.65 -22.28 38.91
N ASP A 356 -7.15 -21.08 38.55
CA ASP A 356 -7.13 -19.90 39.42
C ASP A 356 -8.14 -20.00 40.57
N TYR A 357 -9.16 -20.87 40.44
CA TYR A 357 -10.28 -20.95 41.37
C TYR A 357 -10.23 -22.18 42.27
N VAL A 358 -9.91 -23.35 41.73
CA VAL A 358 -9.92 -24.63 42.45
C VAL A 358 -8.75 -25.51 42.05
N SER A 359 -8.25 -26.34 42.98
CA SER A 359 -7.19 -27.32 42.72
C SER A 359 -7.70 -28.62 42.06
N ALA A 360 -9.00 -28.86 42.12
CA ALA A 360 -9.68 -29.97 41.44
C ALA A 360 -11.15 -29.61 41.16
N VAL A 361 -11.72 -30.18 40.10
CA VAL A 361 -13.13 -30.00 39.73
C VAL A 361 -13.82 -31.37 39.71
N GLN A 362 -14.90 -31.49 40.46
CA GLN A 362 -15.78 -32.66 40.45
C GLN A 362 -17.14 -32.35 39.83
N SER A 363 -17.63 -31.12 39.94
CA SER A 363 -18.83 -30.66 39.26
C SER A 363 -18.81 -29.16 38.98
N ILE A 364 -19.53 -28.76 37.94
CA ILE A 364 -19.87 -27.36 37.66
C ILE A 364 -21.29 -27.14 38.13
N ASN A 365 -21.47 -26.22 39.08
CA ASN A 365 -22.76 -25.97 39.70
C ASN A 365 -23.32 -24.64 39.21
N VAL A 366 -24.64 -24.61 39.04
CA VAL A 366 -25.41 -23.45 38.65
C VAL A 366 -26.40 -23.14 39.77
N ARG A 367 -26.39 -21.92 40.27
CA ARG A 367 -27.40 -21.42 41.21
C ARG A 367 -28.01 -20.16 40.69
N ASN A 368 -29.25 -20.27 40.24
CA ASN A 368 -29.99 -19.17 39.66
C ASN A 368 -30.81 -18.45 40.74
N LYS A 369 -30.24 -17.44 41.40
CA LYS A 369 -31.00 -16.60 42.34
C LYS A 369 -31.78 -15.48 41.66
N ASN A 370 -31.70 -15.38 40.32
CA ASN A 370 -32.47 -14.39 39.59
C ASN A 370 -33.96 -14.67 39.74
N SER A 371 -34.73 -13.60 39.66
CA SER A 371 -36.21 -13.65 39.65
C SER A 371 -36.79 -13.74 38.24
N HIS A 372 -36.00 -13.45 37.21
CA HIS A 372 -36.47 -13.22 35.85
C HIS A 372 -35.48 -13.64 34.76
N ARG A 373 -34.45 -14.44 35.09
CA ARG A 373 -33.51 -14.94 34.10
C ARG A 373 -33.50 -16.45 34.06
N ARG A 374 -33.48 -17.02 32.86
CA ARG A 374 -33.23 -18.43 32.64
C ARG A 374 -31.79 -18.64 32.22
N ILE A 375 -31.14 -19.64 32.78
CA ILE A 375 -29.76 -19.99 32.46
C ILE A 375 -29.75 -21.35 31.77
N SER A 376 -29.21 -21.40 30.55
CA SER A 376 -29.03 -22.65 29.81
C SER A 376 -27.55 -22.91 29.58
N ILE A 377 -27.09 -24.13 29.87
CA ILE A 377 -25.68 -24.54 29.72
C ILE A 377 -25.56 -25.82 28.90
N ARG A 378 -24.60 -25.86 27.99
CA ARG A 378 -24.21 -27.05 27.23
C ARG A 378 -22.69 -27.11 26.99
N ASN A 379 -22.19 -28.18 26.38
CA ASN A 379 -20.79 -28.33 25.94
C ASN A 379 -19.75 -28.07 27.06
N VAL A 380 -19.99 -28.58 28.27
CA VAL A 380 -19.07 -28.38 29.40
C VAL A 380 -17.82 -29.24 29.24
N GLN A 381 -16.66 -28.62 29.08
CA GLN A 381 -15.38 -29.26 28.86
C GLN A 381 -14.27 -28.62 29.69
N LEU A 382 -13.40 -29.44 30.25
CA LEU A 382 -12.10 -29.02 30.76
C LEU A 382 -11.03 -29.44 29.76
N SER A 383 -10.15 -28.53 29.35
CA SER A 383 -9.02 -28.84 28.49
C SER A 383 -7.82 -27.97 28.83
N ASP A 384 -6.62 -28.49 28.58
CA ASP A 384 -5.40 -27.69 28.61
C ASP A 384 -5.15 -27.13 27.20
N PRO A 385 -5.32 -25.82 26.96
CA PRO A 385 -5.14 -25.23 25.64
C PRO A 385 -3.69 -25.28 25.14
N THR A 386 -2.73 -25.51 26.05
CA THR A 386 -1.31 -25.68 25.69
C THR A 386 -0.96 -27.11 25.31
N SER A 387 -1.83 -28.08 25.61
CA SER A 387 -1.60 -29.47 25.23
C SER A 387 -1.68 -29.67 23.70
N ARG A 388 -0.94 -30.67 23.22
CA ARG A 388 -0.84 -31.12 21.83
C ARG A 388 -1.17 -32.62 21.80
N GLY A 389 -2.37 -32.96 22.28
CA GLY A 389 -2.77 -34.34 22.58
C GLY A 389 -2.15 -34.82 23.89
N ASP A 390 -1.30 -35.84 23.83
CA ASP A 390 -0.60 -36.41 24.99
C ASP A 390 0.75 -35.73 25.32
N LEU A 391 0.99 -34.55 24.74
CA LEU A 391 2.22 -33.78 24.91
C LEU A 391 1.92 -32.34 25.32
N ALA A 392 2.78 -31.72 26.11
CA ALA A 392 2.72 -30.29 26.42
C ALA A 392 4.10 -29.64 26.24
N PRO A 393 4.18 -28.37 25.82
CA PRO A 393 5.42 -27.60 25.81
C PRO A 393 5.98 -27.44 27.23
N VAL A 394 7.29 -27.64 27.40
CA VAL A 394 7.95 -27.53 28.72
C VAL A 394 8.19 -26.07 29.13
N ASP A 395 8.77 -25.28 28.23
CA ASP A 395 9.07 -23.86 28.44
C ASP A 395 8.96 -23.11 27.09
N PRO A 396 7.73 -22.89 26.58
CA PRO A 396 7.53 -22.24 25.30
C PRO A 396 7.88 -20.74 25.40
N ILE A 397 8.57 -20.20 24.38
CA ILE A 397 8.82 -18.76 24.25
C ILE A 397 7.51 -18.02 23.96
N SER A 398 6.65 -18.62 23.14
CA SER A 398 5.27 -18.19 22.93
C SER A 398 4.42 -19.38 22.51
N THR A 399 3.11 -19.25 22.72
CA THR A 399 2.12 -20.23 22.28
C THR A 399 1.20 -19.61 21.23
N ALA A 400 0.75 -20.45 20.30
CA ALA A 400 -0.20 -20.10 19.26
C ALA A 400 -1.48 -19.51 19.88
N GLN A 401 -1.79 -18.25 19.54
CA GLN A 401 -2.96 -17.55 20.04
C GLN A 401 -3.40 -16.49 19.02
N ASP A 402 -4.67 -16.11 19.07
CA ASP A 402 -5.24 -15.06 18.22
C ASP A 402 -4.94 -13.66 18.75
N ALA A 403 -4.91 -12.69 17.84
CA ALA A 403 -4.98 -11.27 18.16
C ALA A 403 -6.37 -10.96 18.69
N ILE A 404 -6.43 -10.11 19.71
CA ILE A 404 -7.68 -9.65 20.31
C ILE A 404 -7.70 -8.13 20.21
N LEU A 405 -8.71 -7.62 19.54
CA LEU A 405 -8.93 -6.20 19.37
C LEU A 405 -10.29 -5.80 19.90
N GLU A 406 -10.43 -4.52 20.20
CA GLU A 406 -11.73 -3.90 20.40
C GLU A 406 -11.90 -2.70 19.48
N ILE A 407 -13.04 -2.68 18.78
CA ILE A 407 -13.45 -1.59 17.91
C ILE A 407 -14.80 -1.11 18.38
N GLN A 408 -14.89 0.18 18.74
CA GLN A 408 -16.13 0.78 19.27
C GLN A 408 -16.74 0.00 20.45
N GLY A 409 -15.90 -0.67 21.26
CA GLY A 409 -16.31 -1.50 22.40
C GLY A 409 -16.69 -2.95 22.06
N ILE A 410 -16.64 -3.35 20.78
CA ILE A 410 -16.89 -4.72 20.34
C ILE A 410 -15.56 -5.47 20.29
N ARG A 411 -15.46 -6.56 21.05
CA ARG A 411 -14.29 -7.44 21.07
C ARG A 411 -14.32 -8.40 19.88
N VAL A 412 -13.20 -8.49 19.16
CA VAL A 412 -13.02 -9.33 17.98
C VAL A 412 -11.69 -10.09 18.06
N GLU A 413 -11.64 -11.26 17.43
CA GLU A 413 -10.48 -12.15 17.42
C GLU A 413 -10.01 -12.40 15.99
N ARG A 414 -8.69 -12.40 15.76
CA ARG A 414 -8.09 -12.64 14.44
C ARG A 414 -6.86 -13.53 14.53
N PRO A 415 -6.65 -14.46 13.60
CA PRO A 415 -5.50 -15.37 13.63
C PRO A 415 -4.17 -14.67 13.31
N THR A 416 -4.22 -13.48 12.71
CA THR A 416 -3.05 -12.74 12.21
C THR A 416 -2.96 -11.34 12.80
N ASN A 417 -1.75 -10.77 12.78
CA ASN A 417 -1.51 -9.36 13.12
C ASN A 417 -1.68 -8.42 11.93
N ALA A 418 -1.98 -8.94 10.75
CA ALA A 418 -2.43 -8.17 9.59
C ALA A 418 -3.94 -8.40 9.45
N VAL A 419 -4.73 -7.34 9.62
CA VAL A 419 -6.19 -7.42 9.73
C VAL A 419 -6.83 -6.47 8.74
N ASP A 420 -7.53 -7.00 7.74
CA ASP A 420 -8.08 -6.27 6.58
C ASP A 420 -9.61 -6.24 6.52
N ASP A 421 -10.29 -6.88 7.46
CA ASP A 421 -11.73 -7.11 7.44
C ASP A 421 -12.49 -6.35 8.55
N LEU A 422 -11.80 -5.51 9.32
CA LEU A 422 -12.38 -4.75 10.43
C LEU A 422 -12.87 -3.36 10.03
N ILE A 423 -12.21 -2.72 9.07
CA ILE A 423 -12.57 -1.41 8.53
C ILE A 423 -12.55 -1.55 7.00
N ASP A 424 -13.65 -1.20 6.35
CA ASP A 424 -13.81 -1.38 4.91
C ASP A 424 -12.72 -0.61 4.13
N GLY A 425 -11.97 -1.34 3.30
CA GLY A 425 -10.83 -0.82 2.53
C GLY A 425 -9.58 -0.49 3.35
N VAL A 426 -9.47 -0.90 4.61
CA VAL A 426 -8.29 -0.62 5.47
C VAL A 426 -7.67 -1.91 6.00
N THR A 427 -6.36 -2.02 5.82
CA THR A 427 -5.54 -3.07 6.44
C THR A 427 -4.80 -2.49 7.63
N LEU A 428 -4.98 -3.10 8.80
CA LEU A 428 -4.31 -2.78 10.05
C LEU A 428 -3.16 -3.75 10.26
N GLN A 429 -2.02 -3.22 10.67
CA GLN A 429 -0.86 -4.00 11.08
C GLN A 429 -0.59 -3.78 12.56
N LEU A 430 -0.87 -4.80 13.36
CA LEU A 430 -0.69 -4.81 14.81
C LEU A 430 0.77 -5.05 15.16
N ARG A 431 1.29 -4.29 16.11
CA ARG A 431 2.71 -4.29 16.48
C ARG A 431 2.94 -4.47 17.96
N SER A 432 2.08 -3.92 18.80
CA SER A 432 2.13 -4.11 20.25
C SER A 432 0.73 -4.05 20.87
N ALA A 433 0.56 -4.69 22.03
CA ALA A 433 -0.65 -4.58 22.82
C ALA A 433 -0.61 -3.29 23.67
N TYR A 434 -1.74 -2.61 23.79
CA TYR A 434 -1.88 -1.37 24.55
C TYR A 434 -3.25 -1.24 25.19
N ASP A 435 -3.29 -0.71 26.41
CA ASP A 435 -4.48 -0.66 27.25
C ASP A 435 -5.49 0.44 26.85
N ARG A 436 -5.03 1.44 26.08
CA ARG A 436 -5.86 2.56 25.60
C ARG A 436 -6.15 2.44 24.10
N PRO A 437 -7.30 2.98 23.65
CA PRO A 437 -7.60 3.06 22.23
C PRO A 437 -6.63 3.98 21.49
N VAL A 438 -6.30 3.61 20.26
CA VAL A 438 -5.53 4.37 19.28
C VAL A 438 -6.49 4.77 18.16
N GLU A 439 -6.48 6.05 17.78
CA GLU A 439 -7.31 6.56 16.67
C GLU A 439 -6.63 6.26 15.33
N ILE A 440 -7.37 5.61 14.43
CA ILE A 440 -7.03 5.47 13.02
C ILE A 440 -7.85 6.49 12.23
N THR A 441 -7.19 7.30 11.41
CA THR A 441 -7.83 8.30 10.54
C THR A 441 -7.63 7.93 9.08
N VAL A 442 -8.72 7.80 8.34
CA VAL A 442 -8.73 7.62 6.89
C VAL A 442 -9.13 8.94 6.23
N GLU A 443 -8.30 9.45 5.33
CA GLU A 443 -8.57 10.66 4.57
C GLU A 443 -8.08 10.56 3.12
N PRO A 444 -8.52 11.45 2.21
CA PRO A 444 -7.95 11.52 0.87
C PRO A 444 -6.44 11.82 0.89
N ASP A 445 -5.67 11.13 0.05
CA ASP A 445 -4.23 11.39 -0.09
C ASP A 445 -3.99 12.67 -0.92
N ARG A 446 -4.06 13.82 -0.24
CA ARG A 446 -3.87 15.14 -0.84
C ARG A 446 -2.46 15.36 -1.36
N ASP A 447 -1.46 14.74 -0.73
CA ASP A 447 -0.06 14.89 -1.11
C ASP A 447 0.21 14.20 -2.46
N SER A 448 -0.32 13.00 -2.67
CA SER A 448 -0.23 12.31 -3.97
C SER A 448 -0.89 13.10 -5.10
N ILE A 449 -2.04 13.74 -4.83
CA ILE A 449 -2.71 14.64 -5.79
C ILE A 449 -1.83 15.86 -6.08
N LYS A 450 -1.36 16.55 -5.03
CA LYS A 450 -0.51 17.75 -5.14
C LYS A 450 0.76 17.46 -5.95
N ASN A 451 1.45 16.37 -5.63
CA ASN A 451 2.67 15.96 -6.32
C ASN A 451 2.42 15.67 -7.81
N SER A 452 1.30 15.02 -8.15
CA SER A 452 0.92 14.78 -9.55
C SER A 452 0.64 16.07 -10.31
N LEU A 453 0.02 17.06 -9.66
CA LEU A 453 -0.21 18.39 -10.25
C LEU A 453 1.08 19.18 -10.44
N ILE A 454 2.01 19.10 -9.48
CA ILE A 454 3.34 19.71 -9.58
C ILE A 454 4.12 19.07 -10.73
N ASP A 455 4.12 17.74 -10.87
CA ASP A 455 4.81 17.08 -12.00
C ASP A 455 4.20 17.49 -13.35
N LEU A 456 2.87 17.58 -13.48
CA LEU A 456 2.25 18.08 -14.70
C LEU A 456 2.78 19.48 -15.08
N VAL A 457 2.75 20.41 -14.13
CA VAL A 457 3.23 21.80 -14.35
C VAL A 457 4.71 21.81 -14.68
N PHE A 458 5.50 20.97 -14.02
CA PHE A 458 6.92 20.80 -14.31
C PHE A 458 7.15 20.29 -15.75
N ARG A 459 6.48 19.22 -16.18
CA ARG A 459 6.58 18.70 -17.56
C ARG A 459 6.11 19.72 -18.60
N TYR A 460 5.05 20.46 -18.29
CA TYR A 460 4.56 21.55 -19.13
C TYR A 460 5.65 22.62 -19.30
N ASN A 461 6.19 23.12 -18.20
CA ASN A 461 7.22 24.17 -18.22
C ASN A 461 8.48 23.69 -18.94
N GLN A 462 8.90 22.43 -18.73
CA GLN A 462 10.02 21.83 -19.46
C GLN A 462 9.82 21.84 -20.98
N LEU A 463 8.62 21.49 -21.46
CA LEU A 463 8.31 21.52 -22.89
C LEU A 463 8.26 22.96 -23.43
N ILE A 464 7.63 23.88 -22.72
CA ILE A 464 7.54 25.29 -23.13
C ILE A 464 8.94 25.93 -23.15
N THR A 465 9.80 25.59 -22.20
CA THR A 465 11.21 26.01 -22.17
C THR A 465 11.95 25.54 -23.41
N GLU A 466 11.87 24.26 -23.73
CA GLU A 466 12.53 23.70 -24.91
C GLU A 466 12.06 24.39 -26.19
N ILE A 467 10.73 24.57 -26.35
CA ILE A 467 10.16 25.29 -27.50
C ILE A 467 10.68 26.73 -27.54
N ASN A 468 10.75 27.43 -26.40
CA ASN A 468 11.25 28.80 -26.35
C ASN A 468 12.73 28.89 -26.74
N ILE A 469 13.58 27.99 -26.23
CA ILE A 469 15.00 27.95 -26.57
C ILE A 469 15.16 27.74 -28.08
N LEU A 470 14.45 26.77 -28.65
CA LEU A 470 14.60 26.44 -30.07
C LEU A 470 14.02 27.52 -31.00
N THR A 471 12.92 28.18 -30.62
CA THR A 471 12.19 29.07 -31.53
C THR A 471 12.47 30.57 -31.35
N ARG A 472 13.05 30.99 -30.22
CA ARG A 472 13.34 32.40 -29.93
C ARG A 472 14.83 32.66 -29.94
N ASN A 473 15.23 33.79 -30.52
CA ASN A 473 16.62 34.24 -30.55
C ASN A 473 16.87 35.30 -29.46
N GLU A 474 16.57 34.94 -28.19
CA GLU A 474 16.65 35.85 -27.05
C GLU A 474 17.31 35.15 -25.86
N GLN A 475 18.52 35.60 -25.46
CA GLN A 475 19.28 35.00 -24.36
C GLN A 475 18.52 35.00 -23.03
N GLY A 476 17.64 35.99 -22.82
CA GLY A 476 16.80 36.06 -21.63
C GLY A 476 15.85 34.86 -21.44
N VAL A 477 15.67 33.98 -22.46
CA VAL A 477 14.93 32.71 -22.29
C VAL A 477 15.68 31.81 -21.31
N ILE A 478 17.01 31.81 -21.37
CA ILE A 478 17.89 30.93 -20.60
C ILE A 478 18.17 31.54 -19.21
N ASP A 479 18.26 32.87 -19.12
CA ASP A 479 18.55 33.56 -17.86
C ASP A 479 17.46 33.36 -16.79
N GLU A 480 16.22 33.16 -17.22
CA GLU A 480 15.06 32.92 -16.35
C GLU A 480 15.01 31.48 -15.82
N ILE A 481 15.80 30.56 -16.39
CA ILE A 481 15.81 29.15 -16.02
C ILE A 481 16.76 28.96 -14.84
N THR A 482 16.20 28.91 -13.63
CA THR A 482 16.97 28.84 -12.38
C THR A 482 17.49 27.44 -12.06
N TYR A 483 16.99 26.40 -12.74
CA TYR A 483 17.35 25.00 -12.48
C TYR A 483 18.45 24.46 -13.41
N PHE A 484 18.88 25.24 -14.42
CA PHE A 484 20.00 24.84 -15.27
C PHE A 484 21.34 25.00 -14.55
N ASN A 485 22.17 23.98 -14.63
CA ASN A 485 23.59 24.08 -14.30
C ASN A 485 24.37 24.78 -15.44
N ASP A 486 25.67 25.03 -15.22
CA ASP A 486 26.51 25.76 -16.17
C ASP A 486 26.62 25.06 -17.54
N ASP A 487 26.73 23.73 -17.56
CA ASP A 487 26.81 22.94 -18.79
C ASP A 487 25.48 22.94 -19.56
N GLU A 488 24.34 22.82 -18.85
CA GLU A 488 23.00 22.89 -19.43
C GLU A 488 22.71 24.27 -20.02
N ARG A 489 23.25 25.32 -19.40
CA ARG A 489 23.15 26.70 -19.89
C ARG A 489 23.97 26.89 -21.16
N GLU A 490 25.16 26.31 -21.24
CA GLU A 490 26.00 26.32 -22.44
C GLU A 490 25.33 25.57 -23.60
N ASP A 491 24.81 24.38 -23.36
CA ASP A 491 24.07 23.59 -24.35
C ASP A 491 22.79 24.32 -24.83
N ALA A 492 22.05 24.95 -23.92
CA ALA A 492 20.89 25.76 -24.28
C ALA A 492 21.26 26.98 -25.14
N LEU A 493 22.43 27.59 -24.90
CA LEU A 493 22.94 28.70 -25.71
C LEU A 493 23.30 28.24 -27.12
N ALA A 494 23.90 27.05 -27.27
CA ALA A 494 24.25 26.49 -28.57
C ALA A 494 23.00 26.24 -29.44
N ARG A 495 21.89 25.84 -28.83
CA ARG A 495 20.63 25.51 -29.52
C ARG A 495 19.65 26.69 -29.65
N LEU A 496 20.03 27.86 -29.11
CA LEU A 496 19.16 29.04 -29.04
C LEU A 496 18.78 29.54 -30.44
N GLY A 497 17.48 29.58 -30.73
CA GLY A 497 16.94 30.07 -31.99
C GLY A 497 17.23 29.19 -33.20
N MET A 498 17.73 27.97 -33.02
CA MET A 498 18.04 27.03 -34.12
C MET A 498 16.83 26.75 -35.03
N MET A 499 15.62 26.77 -34.45
CA MET A 499 14.35 26.51 -35.13
C MET A 499 13.48 27.78 -35.18
N ASN A 500 14.11 28.95 -35.33
CA ASN A 500 13.42 30.23 -35.38
C ASN A 500 12.32 30.22 -36.47
N GLY A 501 11.10 30.59 -36.07
CA GLY A 501 9.97 30.64 -36.99
C GLY A 501 9.32 29.29 -37.31
N ASP A 502 9.71 28.17 -36.66
CA ASP A 502 8.98 26.90 -36.84
C ASP A 502 7.53 27.06 -36.37
N LEU A 503 6.59 26.97 -37.32
CA LEU A 503 5.17 27.14 -37.08
C LEU A 503 4.56 25.98 -36.28
N THR A 504 5.15 24.79 -36.37
CA THR A 504 4.64 23.56 -35.74
C THR A 504 4.78 23.63 -34.22
N LEU A 505 5.98 24.03 -33.76
CA LEU A 505 6.30 24.20 -32.34
C LEU A 505 5.57 25.41 -31.74
N ASN A 506 5.52 26.53 -32.47
CA ASN A 506 4.79 27.71 -32.02
C ASN A 506 3.26 27.48 -31.92
N ASN A 507 2.69 26.71 -32.85
CA ASN A 507 1.28 26.30 -32.79
C ASN A 507 1.02 25.35 -31.61
N LEU A 508 1.91 24.38 -31.37
CA LEU A 508 1.79 23.49 -30.21
C LEU A 508 1.79 24.30 -28.91
N LYS A 509 2.78 25.19 -28.75
CA LYS A 509 2.90 26.09 -27.60
C LYS A 509 1.62 26.89 -27.37
N SER A 510 1.11 27.55 -28.41
CA SER A 510 -0.06 28.42 -28.32
C SER A 510 -1.34 27.63 -27.96
N ARG A 511 -1.49 26.42 -28.51
CA ARG A 511 -2.61 25.52 -28.17
C ARG A 511 -2.51 25.00 -26.75
N LEU A 512 -1.33 24.60 -26.29
CA LEU A 512 -1.08 24.17 -24.91
C LEU A 512 -1.41 25.30 -23.93
N GLN A 513 -0.99 26.54 -24.21
CA GLN A 513 -1.36 27.71 -23.40
C GLN A 513 -2.87 27.94 -23.36
N THR A 514 -3.55 27.78 -24.50
CA THR A 514 -5.01 27.92 -24.57
C THR A 514 -5.70 26.86 -23.72
N VAL A 515 -5.27 25.60 -23.80
CA VAL A 515 -5.77 24.50 -22.96
C VAL A 515 -5.65 24.82 -21.47
N MET A 516 -4.50 25.34 -21.02
CA MET A 516 -4.31 25.69 -19.61
C MET A 516 -5.15 26.90 -19.13
N MET A 517 -5.62 27.74 -20.05
CA MET A 517 -6.41 28.94 -19.75
C MET A 517 -7.90 28.77 -20.00
N ASN A 518 -8.32 27.69 -20.66
CA ASN A 518 -9.70 27.44 -21.01
C ASN A 518 -10.54 27.08 -19.76
N PRO A 519 -11.81 27.51 -19.71
CA PRO A 519 -12.73 27.02 -18.71
C PRO A 519 -13.19 25.59 -19.04
N TYR A 520 -13.23 24.72 -18.03
CA TYR A 520 -13.77 23.36 -18.11
C TYR A 520 -14.92 23.19 -17.12
N GLN A 521 -15.88 22.33 -17.49
CA GLN A 521 -17.06 22.07 -16.69
C GLN A 521 -16.73 21.18 -15.48
N THR A 522 -17.17 21.60 -14.29
CA THR A 522 -17.05 20.84 -13.05
C THR A 522 -18.34 20.93 -12.23
N SER A 523 -18.50 20.03 -11.27
CA SER A 523 -19.54 19.99 -10.24
C SER A 523 -19.58 21.25 -9.38
N ALA A 524 -18.45 21.94 -9.22
CA ALA A 524 -18.37 23.21 -8.50
C ALA A 524 -18.89 24.41 -9.32
N SER A 525 -19.38 24.20 -10.54
CA SER A 525 -19.88 25.26 -11.42
C SER A 525 -18.87 26.40 -11.54
N SER A 526 -19.28 27.67 -11.52
CA SER A 526 -18.38 28.83 -11.65
C SER A 526 -17.32 28.98 -10.54
N ALA A 527 -17.43 28.21 -9.45
CA ALA A 527 -16.48 28.30 -8.34
C ALA A 527 -15.14 27.63 -8.66
N LEU A 528 -15.10 26.69 -9.60
CA LEU A 528 -13.87 26.06 -10.08
C LEU A 528 -14.02 25.57 -11.53
N THR A 529 -13.73 26.43 -12.50
CA THR A 529 -13.69 26.11 -13.95
C THR A 529 -12.31 26.33 -14.56
N LEU A 530 -11.40 27.02 -13.86
CA LEU A 530 -10.09 27.43 -14.36
C LEU A 530 -8.98 26.93 -13.42
N LEU A 531 -7.84 26.55 -13.99
CA LEU A 531 -6.62 26.23 -13.22
C LEU A 531 -6.17 27.41 -12.35
N ALA A 532 -6.37 28.64 -12.84
CA ALA A 532 -6.03 29.86 -12.11
C ALA A 532 -6.81 30.01 -10.79
N GLN A 533 -8.00 29.40 -10.67
CA GLN A 533 -8.77 29.41 -9.42
C GLN A 533 -8.24 28.42 -8.38
N MET A 534 -7.27 27.56 -8.75
CA MET A 534 -6.52 26.68 -7.84
C MET A 534 -5.08 27.16 -7.61
N GLY A 535 -4.76 28.39 -8.02
CA GLY A 535 -3.41 28.91 -7.92
C GLY A 535 -2.44 28.41 -9.00
N ILE A 536 -2.92 27.72 -10.05
CA ILE A 536 -2.08 27.30 -11.19
C ILE A 536 -2.33 28.27 -12.35
N SER A 537 -1.39 29.18 -12.61
CA SER A 537 -1.54 30.17 -13.69
C SER A 537 -0.21 30.72 -14.15
N THR A 538 -0.21 31.54 -15.21
CA THR A 538 0.97 32.30 -15.64
C THR A 538 1.21 33.56 -14.79
N ASN A 539 0.45 33.75 -13.70
CA ASN A 539 0.56 34.86 -12.75
C ASN A 539 0.05 34.42 -11.36
N ALA A 540 0.65 33.38 -10.78
CA ALA A 540 0.18 32.82 -9.51
C ALA A 540 0.54 33.71 -8.30
N SER A 541 1.38 34.72 -8.51
CA SER A 541 1.86 35.66 -7.49
C SER A 541 0.98 36.92 -7.35
N GLY A 542 -0.30 36.75 -7.05
CA GLY A 542 -1.23 37.76 -6.49
C GLY A 542 -1.48 39.07 -7.28
N PRO A 543 -2.52 39.85 -6.93
CA PRO A 543 -2.75 41.17 -7.55
C PRO A 543 -1.70 42.17 -7.07
N GLY A 544 -0.64 42.42 -7.85
CA GLY A 544 0.38 43.44 -7.55
C GLY A 544 1.83 43.06 -7.83
N GLY A 545 2.12 41.83 -8.27
CA GLY A 545 3.45 41.45 -8.73
C GLY A 545 3.89 42.28 -9.93
N GLY A 546 5.07 42.92 -9.85
CA GLY A 546 5.63 43.73 -10.94
C GLY A 546 5.73 42.96 -12.27
N PHE A 547 5.92 43.68 -13.38
CA PHE A 547 6.12 43.07 -14.70
C PHE A 547 7.29 42.07 -14.66
N ASP A 548 6.99 40.79 -14.80
CA ASP A 548 7.99 39.73 -14.90
C ASP A 548 8.01 39.22 -16.35
N SER A 549 9.17 39.27 -16.98
CA SER A 549 9.37 38.87 -18.39
C SER A 549 9.11 37.39 -18.61
N SER A 550 9.25 36.54 -17.59
CA SER A 550 8.93 35.11 -17.65
C SER A 550 7.45 34.84 -17.90
N ARG A 551 6.57 35.71 -17.40
CA ARG A 551 5.11 35.60 -17.56
C ARG A 551 4.66 35.76 -19.01
N LEU A 552 5.39 36.53 -19.81
CA LEU A 552 5.11 36.72 -21.24
C LEU A 552 5.53 35.53 -22.11
N ARG A 553 6.25 34.55 -21.53
CA ARG A 553 6.73 33.36 -22.23
C ARG A 553 5.82 32.15 -22.03
N GLY A 554 4.86 32.26 -21.11
CA GLY A 554 3.78 31.31 -20.83
C GLY A 554 4.21 30.11 -19.98
N TYR A 555 5.12 30.35 -19.04
CA TYR A 555 5.39 29.43 -17.95
C TYR A 555 4.27 29.48 -16.92
N LEU A 556 3.98 28.34 -16.31
CA LEU A 556 3.03 28.21 -15.21
C LEU A 556 3.75 28.28 -13.87
N GLU A 557 3.12 28.97 -12.93
CA GLU A 557 3.49 29.04 -11.53
C GLU A 557 2.39 28.36 -10.70
N ILE A 558 2.77 27.84 -9.53
CA ILE A 558 1.85 27.24 -8.55
C ILE A 558 1.88 28.07 -7.28
N ASN A 559 0.72 28.55 -6.86
CA ASN A 559 0.49 29.02 -5.50
C ASN A 559 0.04 27.84 -4.64
N GLU A 560 0.98 27.24 -3.91
CA GLU A 560 0.72 26.05 -3.11
C GLU A 560 -0.36 26.27 -2.03
N SER A 561 -0.44 27.47 -1.45
CA SER A 561 -1.45 27.78 -0.43
C SER A 561 -2.87 27.78 -1.00
N GLU A 562 -3.05 28.34 -2.20
CA GLU A 562 -4.34 28.29 -2.91
C GLU A 562 -4.68 26.86 -3.35
N LEU A 563 -3.69 26.12 -3.84
CA LEU A 563 -3.85 24.74 -4.25
C LEU A 563 -4.29 23.85 -3.07
N ASP A 564 -3.57 23.94 -1.94
CA ASP A 564 -3.88 23.20 -0.71
C ASP A 564 -5.30 23.51 -0.23
N GLY A 565 -5.71 24.79 -0.26
CA GLY A 565 -7.07 25.21 0.10
C GLY A 565 -8.17 24.59 -0.75
N VAL A 566 -7.94 24.46 -2.06
CA VAL A 566 -8.90 23.78 -2.97
C VAL A 566 -8.90 22.27 -2.74
N LEU A 567 -7.74 21.64 -2.53
CA LEU A 567 -7.63 20.20 -2.26
C LEU A 567 -8.27 19.78 -0.91
N VAL A 568 -8.42 20.70 0.05
CA VAL A 568 -9.18 20.41 1.28
C VAL A 568 -10.69 20.36 1.03
N THR A 569 -11.20 21.18 0.10
CA THR A 569 -12.65 21.44 0.01
C THR A 569 -13.32 20.91 -1.25
N ARG A 570 -12.57 20.60 -2.32
CA ARG A 570 -13.13 20.43 -3.68
C ARG A 570 -12.42 19.37 -4.54
N ILE A 571 -11.91 18.29 -3.95
CA ILE A 571 -11.18 17.22 -4.70
C ILE A 571 -11.96 16.71 -5.92
N ALA A 572 -13.27 16.46 -5.78
CA ALA A 572 -14.11 15.99 -6.90
C ALA A 572 -14.13 16.98 -8.08
N ALA A 573 -14.28 18.27 -7.81
CA ALA A 573 -14.25 19.29 -8.85
C ALA A 573 -12.86 19.47 -9.46
N VAL A 574 -11.78 19.26 -8.69
CA VAL A 574 -10.42 19.22 -9.23
C VAL A 574 -10.24 18.05 -10.18
N LYS A 575 -10.71 16.85 -9.80
CA LYS A 575 -10.68 15.67 -10.68
C LYS A 575 -11.35 15.96 -12.02
N GLU A 576 -12.56 16.51 -11.98
CA GLU A 576 -13.32 16.88 -13.18
C GLU A 576 -12.62 17.97 -14.01
N LEU A 577 -11.87 18.88 -13.40
CA LEU A 577 -11.09 19.89 -14.13
C LEU A 577 -10.02 19.25 -15.03
N PHE A 578 -9.45 18.10 -14.64
CA PHE A 578 -8.47 17.36 -15.42
C PHE A 578 -9.08 16.29 -16.32
N GLY A 579 -10.18 15.67 -15.88
CA GLY A 579 -10.91 14.66 -16.62
C GLY A 579 -12.35 14.58 -16.17
N ASN A 580 -13.27 14.96 -17.05
CA ASN A 580 -14.70 14.84 -16.85
C ASN A 580 -15.32 13.99 -17.95
N ASP A 581 -16.35 13.25 -17.58
CA ASP A 581 -17.21 12.47 -18.46
C ASP A 581 -18.53 13.23 -18.57
N THR A 582 -18.73 13.93 -19.68
CA THR A 582 -19.87 14.84 -19.83
C THR A 582 -21.16 14.15 -20.24
N ASP A 583 -21.10 12.91 -20.73
CA ASP A 583 -22.26 12.14 -21.19
C ASP A 583 -22.57 10.88 -20.34
N PHE A 584 -21.77 10.63 -19.30
CA PHE A 584 -21.89 9.56 -18.32
C PHE A 584 -21.71 8.16 -18.93
N ASP A 585 -20.92 8.03 -19.99
CA ASP A 585 -20.60 6.75 -20.62
C ASP A 585 -19.39 6.02 -19.99
N GLN A 586 -18.84 6.58 -18.91
CA GLN A 586 -17.64 6.17 -18.18
C GLN A 586 -16.33 6.42 -18.93
N VAL A 587 -16.35 7.21 -20.00
CA VAL A 587 -15.18 7.65 -20.76
C VAL A 587 -14.97 9.14 -20.56
N VAL A 588 -13.77 9.51 -20.12
CA VAL A 588 -13.40 10.92 -20.03
C VAL A 588 -13.34 11.52 -21.44
N ASP A 589 -14.08 12.60 -21.65
CA ASP A 589 -14.24 13.30 -22.94
C ASP A 589 -13.90 14.79 -22.88
N SER A 590 -13.58 15.31 -21.69
CA SER A 590 -13.21 16.71 -21.47
C SER A 590 -12.27 16.88 -20.27
N GLY A 591 -11.69 18.07 -20.15
CA GLY A 591 -10.77 18.43 -19.06
C GLY A 591 -9.37 18.76 -19.57
N VAL A 592 -8.59 19.46 -18.74
CA VAL A 592 -7.21 19.88 -19.07
C VAL A 592 -6.35 18.67 -19.44
N GLY A 593 -6.44 17.61 -18.64
CA GLY A 593 -5.63 16.42 -18.81
C GLY A 593 -5.94 15.70 -20.13
N PHE A 594 -7.23 15.55 -20.43
CA PHE A 594 -7.72 14.98 -21.67
C PHE A 594 -7.29 15.80 -22.90
N GLU A 595 -7.44 17.13 -22.86
CA GLU A 595 -7.09 18.01 -23.98
C GLU A 595 -5.58 18.01 -24.28
N ILE A 596 -4.72 17.97 -23.25
CA ILE A 596 -3.27 17.83 -23.43
C ILE A 596 -2.95 16.49 -24.12
N ASP A 597 -3.57 15.38 -23.71
CA ASP A 597 -3.35 14.07 -24.34
C ASP A 597 -3.77 14.10 -25.82
N GLN A 598 -4.95 14.65 -26.12
CA GLN A 598 -5.47 14.77 -27.48
C GLN A 598 -4.59 15.66 -28.37
N LEU A 599 -4.10 16.79 -27.83
CA LEU A 599 -3.20 17.69 -28.53
C LEU A 599 -1.81 17.06 -28.79
N SER A 600 -1.33 16.26 -27.84
CA SER A 600 0.00 15.65 -27.89
C SER A 600 0.08 14.46 -28.84
N ARG A 601 -1.00 13.66 -28.95
CA ARG A 601 -1.05 12.42 -29.75
C ARG A 601 -0.53 12.58 -31.19
N PRO A 602 -0.98 13.55 -32.03
CA PRO A 602 -0.50 13.69 -33.40
C PRO A 602 1.01 13.95 -33.53
N TYR A 603 1.64 14.45 -32.46
CA TYR A 603 3.07 14.75 -32.46
C TYR A 603 3.91 13.49 -32.23
N VAL A 604 3.50 12.64 -31.29
CA VAL A 604 4.32 11.54 -30.75
C VAL A 604 3.84 10.13 -31.13
N GLN A 605 2.63 9.99 -31.69
CA GLN A 605 2.17 8.69 -32.17
C GLN A 605 3.07 8.14 -33.28
N VAL A 606 3.01 6.83 -33.52
CA VAL A 606 3.75 6.19 -34.62
C VAL A 606 3.37 6.84 -35.95
N GLY A 607 4.38 7.34 -36.68
CA GLY A 607 4.17 8.10 -37.92
C GLY A 607 3.64 9.52 -37.71
N GLY A 608 3.71 10.05 -36.49
CA GLY A 608 3.33 11.42 -36.15
C GLY A 608 4.30 12.47 -36.68
N ILE A 609 4.10 13.71 -36.23
CA ILE A 609 4.86 14.88 -36.68
C ILE A 609 6.35 14.72 -36.40
N VAL A 610 6.73 14.30 -35.18
CA VAL A 610 8.15 14.17 -34.80
C VAL A 610 8.84 13.16 -35.70
N THR A 611 8.28 11.95 -35.86
CA THR A 611 8.83 10.92 -36.75
C THR A 611 8.95 11.39 -38.21
N THR A 612 7.95 12.14 -38.69
CA THR A 612 7.95 12.67 -40.06
C THR A 612 9.03 13.74 -40.25
N ARG A 613 9.21 14.63 -39.27
CA ARG A 613 10.25 15.67 -39.27
C ARG A 613 11.64 15.05 -39.22
N THR A 614 11.89 14.14 -38.28
CA THR A 614 13.20 13.46 -38.17
C THR A 614 13.53 12.68 -39.44
N GLY A 615 12.57 11.97 -40.03
CA GLY A 615 12.80 11.24 -41.29
C GLY A 615 13.08 12.15 -42.50
N THR A 616 12.51 13.35 -42.51
CA THR A 616 12.81 14.37 -43.54
C THR A 616 14.23 14.92 -43.37
N ILE A 617 14.65 15.14 -42.13
CA ILE A 617 16.01 15.59 -41.79
C ILE A 617 17.02 14.49 -42.13
N ASP A 618 16.76 13.23 -41.76
CA ASP A 618 17.58 12.06 -42.14
C ASP A 618 17.81 12.00 -43.65
N SER A 619 16.74 12.22 -44.42
CA SER A 619 16.84 12.25 -45.89
C SER A 619 17.68 13.43 -46.40
N SER A 620 17.73 14.56 -45.67
CA SER A 620 18.59 15.71 -46.00
C SER A 620 20.05 15.46 -45.63
N VAL A 621 20.31 14.80 -44.49
CA VAL A 621 21.64 14.33 -44.08
C VAL A 621 22.19 13.38 -45.14
N SER A 622 21.50 12.28 -45.46
CA SER A 622 21.99 11.29 -46.43
C SER A 622 22.25 11.87 -47.81
N ARG A 623 21.41 12.82 -48.27
CA ARG A 623 21.65 13.53 -49.54
C ARG A 623 22.89 14.40 -49.50
N THR A 624 23.18 15.02 -48.36
CA THR A 624 24.34 15.89 -48.18
C THR A 624 25.61 15.06 -48.01
N GLU A 625 25.58 13.96 -47.27
CA GLU A 625 26.66 12.97 -47.18
C GLU A 625 27.05 12.45 -48.57
N THR A 626 26.07 12.03 -49.37
CA THR A 626 26.32 11.57 -50.76
C THR A 626 26.92 12.68 -51.64
N ARG A 627 26.72 13.96 -51.32
CA ARG A 627 27.39 15.08 -52.02
C ARG A 627 28.81 15.26 -51.52
N VAL A 628 29.04 15.20 -50.20
CA VAL A 628 30.37 15.23 -49.58
C VAL A 628 31.26 14.14 -50.16
N GLU A 629 30.79 12.90 -50.22
CA GLU A 629 31.53 11.78 -50.79
C GLU A 629 31.94 12.02 -52.25
N ARG A 630 31.02 12.57 -53.06
CA ARG A 630 31.29 12.86 -54.48
C ARG A 630 32.27 14.01 -54.68
N GLU A 631 32.17 15.08 -53.88
CA GLU A 631 33.12 16.19 -53.96
C GLU A 631 34.49 15.77 -53.41
N ASN A 632 34.56 14.96 -52.35
CA ASN A 632 35.81 14.38 -51.87
C ASN A 632 36.51 13.53 -52.94
N ALA A 633 35.75 12.71 -53.68
CA ALA A 633 36.32 11.96 -54.80
C ALA A 633 36.91 12.89 -55.88
N ARG A 634 36.23 14.00 -56.21
CA ARG A 634 36.74 15.00 -57.16
C ARG A 634 37.98 15.72 -56.65
N LEU A 635 38.04 16.01 -55.34
CA LEU A 635 39.21 16.64 -54.73
C LEU A 635 40.45 15.73 -54.82
N VAL A 636 40.28 14.41 -54.67
CA VAL A 636 41.38 13.43 -54.88
C VAL A 636 41.88 13.45 -56.32
N ASP A 637 40.98 13.47 -57.30
CA ASP A 637 41.34 13.57 -58.72
C ASP A 637 42.05 14.91 -59.02
N ARG A 638 41.53 16.01 -58.44
CA ARG A 638 42.09 17.36 -58.59
C ARG A 638 43.48 17.47 -57.99
N GLU A 639 43.71 16.91 -56.81
CA GLU A 639 45.05 16.86 -56.20
C GLU A 639 46.03 16.09 -57.09
N SER A 640 45.60 14.96 -57.65
CA SER A 640 46.40 14.15 -58.57
C SER A 640 46.76 14.92 -59.85
N GLU A 641 45.79 15.65 -60.42
CA GLU A 641 46.01 16.53 -61.57
C GLU A 641 47.02 17.65 -61.26
N LEU A 642 46.83 18.36 -60.13
CA LEU A 642 47.75 19.40 -59.68
C LEU A 642 49.17 18.84 -59.51
N ARG A 643 49.32 17.70 -58.83
CA ARG A 643 50.63 17.02 -58.68
C ARG A 643 51.28 16.72 -60.03
N MET A 644 50.51 16.27 -61.03
CA MET A 644 51.04 16.03 -62.38
C MET A 644 51.45 17.32 -63.09
N ASP A 645 50.63 18.36 -63.05
CA ASP A 645 50.88 19.64 -63.73
C ASP A 645 52.08 20.37 -63.13
N PHE A 646 52.15 20.41 -61.80
CA PHE A 646 53.30 20.95 -61.10
C PHE A 646 54.56 20.11 -61.30
N GLY A 647 54.47 18.78 -61.31
CA GLY A 647 55.61 17.91 -61.61
C GLY A 647 56.13 18.10 -63.05
N ARG A 648 55.24 18.33 -64.03
CA ARG A 648 55.63 18.70 -65.40
C ARG A 648 56.29 20.08 -65.46
N MET A 649 55.77 21.04 -64.71
CA MET A 649 56.34 22.38 -64.61
C MET A 649 57.74 22.33 -64.01
N GLU A 650 57.93 21.56 -62.93
CA GLU A 650 59.23 21.33 -62.31
C GLU A 650 60.22 20.67 -63.28
N GLY A 651 59.78 19.63 -64.01
CA GLY A 651 60.60 19.00 -65.06
C GLY A 651 60.99 19.96 -66.20
N ALA A 652 60.07 20.81 -66.64
CA ALA A 652 60.32 21.83 -67.66
C ALA A 652 61.29 22.91 -67.15
N LEU A 653 61.14 23.35 -65.90
CA LEU A 653 62.03 24.31 -65.25
C LEU A 653 63.43 23.72 -65.05
N ASN A 654 63.54 22.47 -64.63
CA ASN A 654 64.83 21.75 -64.55
C ASN A 654 65.51 21.67 -65.92
N THR A 655 64.75 21.34 -66.98
CA THR A 655 65.27 21.33 -68.37
C THR A 655 65.71 22.73 -68.81
N MET A 656 64.98 23.79 -68.44
CA MET A 656 65.37 25.17 -68.73
C MET A 656 66.62 25.59 -67.94
N GLN A 657 66.76 25.20 -66.68
CA GLN A 657 67.95 25.44 -65.86
C GLN A 657 69.17 24.71 -66.40
N GLU A 658 69.03 23.44 -66.81
CA GLU A 658 70.08 22.68 -67.49
C GLU A 658 70.49 23.37 -68.80
N ASN A 659 69.53 23.77 -69.63
CA ASN A 659 69.80 24.52 -70.86
C ASN A 659 70.48 25.86 -70.59
N GLN A 660 70.08 26.58 -69.53
CA GLN A 660 70.70 27.83 -69.12
C GLN A 660 72.15 27.61 -68.64
N GLN A 661 72.41 26.62 -67.80
CA GLN A 661 73.77 26.24 -67.39
C GLN A 661 74.62 25.80 -68.59
N THR A 662 74.03 25.10 -69.56
CA THR A 662 74.72 24.72 -70.80
C THR A 662 75.08 25.95 -71.63
N LEU A 663 74.16 26.92 -71.75
CA LEU A 663 74.38 28.20 -72.42
C LEU A 663 75.42 29.07 -71.71
N GLU A 664 75.39 29.13 -70.37
CA GLU A 664 76.39 29.84 -69.55
C GLU A 664 77.77 29.19 -69.70
N ASN A 665 77.85 27.85 -69.69
CA ASN A 665 79.10 27.12 -69.94
C ASN A 665 79.63 27.34 -71.37
N LEU A 666 78.75 27.42 -72.38
CA LEU A 666 79.12 27.78 -73.75
C LEU A 666 79.61 29.24 -73.84
N GLN A 667 78.94 30.17 -73.16
CA GLN A 667 79.31 31.58 -73.14
C GLN A 667 80.67 31.79 -72.46
N ASN A 668 80.95 31.05 -71.37
CA ASN A 668 82.24 31.02 -70.70
C ASN A 668 83.35 30.39 -71.56
N GLN A 669 83.04 29.41 -72.42
CA GLN A 669 83.99 28.86 -73.40
C GLN A 669 84.30 29.82 -74.56
N VAL A 670 83.32 30.61 -75.02
CA VAL A 670 83.52 31.61 -76.09
C VAL A 670 84.23 32.87 -75.57
N GLY A 671 84.05 33.21 -74.29
CA GLY A 671 84.75 34.33 -73.64
C GLY A 671 86.22 34.10 -73.29
N ALA A 672 86.69 32.84 -73.28
CA ALA A 672 88.09 32.49 -72.98
C ALA A 672 89.02 32.47 -74.22
N GLY A 673 88.53 32.92 -75.39
CA GLY A 673 89.23 32.91 -76.67
C GLY A 673 89.68 34.27 -77.22
N GLN A 674 89.89 35.29 -76.37
CA GLN A 674 90.55 36.55 -76.74
C GLN A 674 91.82 36.79 -75.93
#